data_AF-A0A2W6C438-F1
#
_entry.id   AF-A0A2W6C438-F1
#
_cell.length_a   1.000
_cell.length_b   1.000
_cell.length_c   1.000
_cell.angle_alpha   90.00
_cell.angle_beta   90.00
_cell.angle_gamma   90.00
#
_symmetry.space_group_name_H-M   'P 1'
#
loop_
_entity.id
_entity.type
_entity.pdbx_description
1 polymer ?
#
loop_
_entity_poly.entity_id
_entity_poly.type
_entity_poly.pdbx_seq_one_letter_code
_entity_poly.pdbx_strand_id
1 'polypeptide(L)'
;MQMARGANASGSVGNAIYMFNVTENPFVASQYVLQLWGSLGGWSLAWMRLVPLAYGLVTWLLLRGYLVAGCGRELGTNRATWALLVAYLLWWLPYGMTLRPEPLIVLLAAATLLLAELARRRRSVGVLAAAVATAALAMSVSPSGLVAIAPLVLALPWLWHWLRAQRAAARVATVALLAAASCSLVLVGFADATLGDVLESAAVHQWYYQTFSWYQEKVHYQTILSFEDSSQWARRAPVVLTIAVLLTVAVDRLRRISSAPRLPNSTAALFTRLRAALLLSSGTGGSATTGSDDPVRRLLVSNAACSALALALLAPTPTKFVNHFGAAAAAPTVLLAAALLRSPLLAAMQSRWQVSWHRHRASAIAAAVGTALLIGAVSWSFAGPNLWRPYSDRGQPFGNHLSASQDHPDLVGMRPKLGPVQLANPLVWVAVALAAAGWMWWRRRRRGQDSGLTPDRAVLLAGSTALVVMSLVVFVWAPLRQYPGWSVALSAVRTMQDDPCSLAGYAQVLVDTPAQPVPIGSAAITEGGFAAAARRPLPEPVPAPTPGTRVWHDAVNTAVGSDPDTSSLTSPVGLLVTPWFALPPDGGTTLLIPLLGARAAQQLTLEYATTAGLNPAVAGSTSLRPDPAEPRTQWYQAAVALDRLSKQRPSSVRVVVRDWMVTDADSWLAVGQPRLAGWRPLTTVTARQPVYVDQLTAALLPCLDQVGVEHGIARAPQVLVLSDEGFGRGFLDLGFELDRGGTEVPVSRSATAVRMPSRLVPNGPPTLPWGRVERVVYEHPVGLVDLHVETVRRSGWTRMPTLAAKSYHGTELTQ
;
A
#
# COMPACT_ATOMS: atom_id res chain seq x y z
N MET A 1 -9.86 3.91 5.99
CA MET A 1 -10.86 3.28 6.89
C MET A 1 -10.92 3.97 8.24
N GLN A 2 -9.81 4.10 8.98
CA GLN A 2 -9.76 4.84 10.25
C GLN A 2 -10.30 6.28 10.10
N MET A 3 -9.85 7.01 9.08
CA MET A 3 -10.38 8.36 8.74
C MET A 3 -11.91 8.39 8.65
N ALA A 4 -12.50 7.46 7.88
CA ALA A 4 -13.95 7.38 7.72
C ALA A 4 -14.70 6.96 9.00
N ARG A 5 -14.08 6.10 9.83
CA ARG A 5 -14.67 5.65 11.12
C ARG A 5 -14.63 6.74 12.18
N GLY A 6 -13.53 7.49 12.23
CA GLY A 6 -13.31 8.58 13.20
C GLY A 6 -14.03 9.88 12.86
N ALA A 7 -14.41 10.08 11.59
CA ALA A 7 -14.96 11.35 11.09
C ALA A 7 -16.15 11.91 11.90
N ASN A 8 -17.02 11.05 12.44
CA ASN A 8 -18.14 11.50 13.29
C ASN A 8 -17.67 12.10 14.62
N ALA A 9 -16.62 11.54 15.24
CA ALA A 9 -16.07 12.02 16.50
C ALA A 9 -15.17 13.25 16.28
N SER A 10 -14.41 13.29 15.19
CA SER A 10 -13.57 14.44 14.85
C SER A 10 -14.33 15.63 14.26
N GLY A 11 -15.58 15.42 13.81
CA GLY A 11 -16.43 16.44 13.18
C GLY A 11 -16.10 16.73 11.71
N SER A 12 -15.08 16.08 11.15
CA SER A 12 -14.71 16.12 9.73
C SER A 12 -13.86 14.90 9.35
N VAL A 13 -13.72 14.62 8.05
CA VAL A 13 -12.79 13.59 7.56
C VAL A 13 -11.35 14.10 7.67
N GLY A 14 -10.75 13.93 8.84
CA GLY A 14 -9.36 14.30 9.12
C GLY A 14 -8.36 13.17 8.88
N ASN A 15 -7.09 13.53 8.74
CA ASN A 15 -5.99 12.57 8.72
C ASN A 15 -5.79 11.91 10.10
N ALA A 16 -6.47 10.79 10.32
CA ALA A 16 -6.54 10.12 11.62
C ALA A 16 -5.22 9.57 12.19
N ILE A 17 -4.08 9.78 11.50
CA ILE A 17 -2.77 9.27 11.93
C ILE A 17 -1.75 10.40 12.08
N TYR A 18 -1.66 11.34 11.12
CA TYR A 18 -0.63 12.38 11.13
C TYR A 18 -1.15 13.70 10.53
N MET A 19 -0.28 14.67 10.21
CA MET A 19 -0.68 16.00 9.71
C MET A 19 -1.68 16.73 10.62
N PHE A 20 -1.54 16.54 11.94
CA PHE A 20 -2.38 17.13 12.99
C PHE A 20 -3.88 16.89 12.81
N ASN A 21 -4.26 15.76 12.18
CA ASN A 21 -5.64 15.44 11.87
C ASN A 21 -6.37 16.54 11.06
N VAL A 22 -5.62 17.29 10.24
CA VAL A 22 -6.22 18.26 9.32
C VAL A 22 -7.15 17.54 8.34
N THR A 23 -8.20 18.23 7.91
CA THR A 23 -9.17 17.69 6.94
C THR A 23 -8.49 17.22 5.65
N GLU A 24 -8.95 16.12 5.06
CA GLU A 24 -8.51 15.63 3.75
C GLU A 24 -9.24 16.32 2.58
N ASN A 25 -10.14 17.28 2.89
CA ASN A 25 -10.85 18.05 1.87
C ASN A 25 -9.86 18.83 0.99
N PRO A 26 -10.10 18.91 -0.34
CA PRO A 26 -11.33 18.54 -1.03
C PRO A 26 -11.37 17.09 -1.55
N PHE A 27 -10.42 16.23 -1.17
CA PHE A 27 -10.23 14.88 -1.72
C PHE A 27 -10.87 13.78 -0.86
N VAL A 28 -12.18 13.91 -0.58
CA VAL A 28 -12.88 13.12 0.46
C VAL A 28 -14.01 12.22 -0.05
N ALA A 29 -14.30 12.23 -1.36
CA ALA A 29 -15.44 11.50 -1.90
C ALA A 29 -15.42 10.00 -1.57
N SER A 30 -14.24 9.36 -1.59
CA SER A 30 -14.14 7.94 -1.22
C SER A 30 -14.42 7.70 0.26
N GLN A 31 -13.96 8.60 1.13
CA GLN A 31 -14.09 8.52 2.56
C GLN A 31 -15.56 8.69 2.97
N TYR A 32 -16.31 9.59 2.36
CA TYR A 32 -17.76 9.71 2.58
C TYR A 32 -18.51 8.46 2.18
N VAL A 33 -18.17 7.83 1.04
CA VAL A 33 -18.83 6.57 0.65
C VAL A 33 -18.51 5.46 1.66
N LEU A 34 -17.26 5.36 2.12
CA LEU A 34 -16.87 4.39 3.13
C LEU A 34 -17.52 4.66 4.49
N GLN A 35 -17.70 5.93 4.86
CA GLN A 35 -18.39 6.33 6.09
C GLN A 35 -19.87 5.94 6.05
N LEU A 36 -20.56 6.25 4.95
CA LEU A 36 -21.95 5.83 4.73
C LEU A 36 -22.08 4.31 4.72
N TRP A 37 -21.18 3.59 4.04
CA TRP A 37 -21.24 2.13 4.00
C TRP A 37 -20.94 1.48 5.36
N GLY A 38 -19.97 2.05 6.10
CA GLY A 38 -19.60 1.61 7.43
C GLY A 38 -20.70 1.84 8.47
N SER A 39 -21.48 2.91 8.34
CA SER A 39 -22.61 3.17 9.24
C SER A 39 -23.80 2.21 9.02
N LEU A 40 -23.92 1.63 7.82
CA LEU A 40 -25.01 0.70 7.48
C LEU A 40 -24.77 -0.74 7.97
N GLY A 41 -23.52 -1.23 7.92
CA GLY A 41 -23.22 -2.64 8.22
C GLY A 41 -21.95 -2.88 9.04
N GLY A 42 -21.41 -1.82 9.66
CA GLY A 42 -20.24 -1.89 10.52
C GLY A 42 -18.91 -1.80 9.77
N TRP A 43 -17.83 -2.09 10.49
CA TRP A 43 -16.47 -1.77 10.06
C TRP A 43 -15.61 -3.02 9.77
N SER A 44 -16.21 -4.19 9.59
CA SER A 44 -15.41 -5.39 9.30
C SER A 44 -14.76 -5.33 7.92
N LEU A 45 -13.54 -5.86 7.76
CA LEU A 45 -12.84 -5.81 6.47
C LEU A 45 -13.65 -6.48 5.34
N ALA A 46 -14.32 -7.60 5.62
CA ALA A 46 -15.13 -8.30 4.62
C ALA A 46 -16.31 -7.43 4.15
N TRP A 47 -17.02 -6.78 5.08
CA TRP A 47 -18.10 -5.85 4.76
C TRP A 47 -17.60 -4.63 3.97
N MET A 48 -16.52 -4.01 4.44
CA MET A 48 -15.94 -2.83 3.78
C MET A 48 -15.44 -3.16 2.37
N ARG A 49 -14.95 -4.39 2.12
CA ARG A 49 -14.51 -4.84 0.78
C ARG A 49 -15.66 -5.12 -0.20
N LEU A 50 -16.93 -5.10 0.23
CA LEU A 50 -18.06 -5.13 -0.70
C LEU A 50 -18.15 -3.85 -1.54
N VAL A 51 -17.67 -2.71 -1.02
CA VAL A 51 -17.63 -1.44 -1.75
C VAL A 51 -16.74 -1.53 -3.01
N PRO A 52 -15.44 -1.87 -2.91
CA PRO A 52 -14.62 -2.06 -4.10
C PRO A 52 -15.13 -3.22 -4.97
N LEU A 53 -15.71 -4.28 -4.41
CA LEU A 53 -16.34 -5.33 -5.24
C LEU A 53 -17.46 -4.76 -6.12
N ALA A 54 -18.35 -3.96 -5.55
CA ALA A 54 -19.42 -3.28 -6.29
C ALA A 54 -18.84 -2.33 -7.34
N TYR A 55 -17.80 -1.56 -6.99
CA TYR A 55 -17.12 -0.70 -7.96
C TYR A 55 -16.56 -1.48 -9.14
N GLY A 56 -15.96 -2.64 -8.89
CA GLY A 56 -15.44 -3.51 -9.94
C GLY A 56 -16.54 -4.03 -10.86
N LEU A 57 -17.63 -4.53 -10.29
CA LEU A 57 -18.77 -5.02 -11.07
C LEU A 57 -19.38 -3.91 -11.94
N VAL A 58 -19.56 -2.71 -11.40
CA VAL A 58 -20.07 -1.56 -12.16
C VAL A 58 -19.08 -1.12 -13.24
N THR A 59 -17.78 -1.06 -12.92
CA THR A 59 -16.71 -0.75 -13.89
C THR A 59 -16.74 -1.73 -15.06
N TRP A 60 -16.85 -3.03 -14.79
CA TRP A 60 -16.98 -4.07 -15.81
C TRP A 60 -18.18 -3.81 -16.73
N LEU A 61 -19.36 -3.51 -16.17
CA LEU A 61 -20.56 -3.20 -16.94
C LEU A 61 -20.39 -1.93 -17.79
N LEU A 62 -19.76 -0.88 -17.26
CA LEU A 62 -19.47 0.37 -17.97
C LEU A 62 -18.51 0.14 -19.14
N LEU A 63 -17.43 -0.61 -18.94
CA LEU A 63 -16.46 -0.94 -20.00
C LEU A 63 -17.09 -1.82 -21.09
N ARG A 64 -17.95 -2.77 -20.71
CA ARG A 64 -18.74 -3.56 -21.67
C ARG A 64 -19.72 -2.68 -22.46
N GLY A 65 -20.37 -1.74 -21.78
CA GLY A 65 -21.20 -0.70 -22.41
C GLY A 65 -20.40 0.16 -23.38
N TYR A 66 -19.16 0.53 -23.03
CA TYR A 66 -18.27 1.30 -23.90
C TYR A 66 -17.89 0.52 -25.17
N LEU A 67 -17.60 -0.77 -25.07
CA LEU A 67 -17.35 -1.59 -26.26
C LEU A 67 -18.56 -1.63 -27.20
N VAL A 68 -19.76 -1.91 -26.67
CA VAL A 68 -20.94 -2.18 -27.50
C VAL A 68 -21.67 -0.90 -27.91
N ALA A 69 -22.13 -0.11 -26.94
CA ALA A 69 -22.87 1.12 -27.19
C ALA A 69 -21.94 2.27 -27.60
N GLY A 70 -20.75 2.31 -27.00
CA GLY A 70 -19.74 3.33 -27.27
C GLY A 70 -18.94 3.07 -28.54
N CYS A 71 -18.58 1.82 -28.89
CA CYS A 71 -17.67 1.56 -30.02
C CYS A 71 -18.33 0.81 -31.20
N GLY A 72 -19.45 0.12 -31.00
CA GLY A 72 -20.27 -0.49 -32.04
C GLY A 72 -20.67 -1.92 -31.70
N ARG A 73 -21.85 -2.36 -32.19
CA ARG A 73 -22.41 -3.70 -31.88
C ARG A 73 -21.51 -4.86 -32.32
N GLU A 74 -20.66 -4.65 -33.32
CA GLU A 74 -19.67 -5.62 -33.82
C GLU A 74 -18.65 -6.03 -32.74
N LEU A 75 -18.45 -5.21 -31.70
CA LEU A 75 -17.58 -5.53 -30.56
C LEU A 75 -18.31 -6.26 -29.42
N GLY A 76 -19.59 -6.60 -29.61
CA GLY A 76 -20.39 -7.38 -28.65
C GLY A 76 -20.20 -8.90 -28.72
N THR A 77 -19.15 -9.38 -29.40
CA THR A 77 -18.89 -10.82 -29.54
C THR A 77 -18.38 -11.46 -28.25
N ASN A 78 -18.55 -12.78 -28.11
CA ASN A 78 -17.96 -13.54 -26.99
C ASN A 78 -16.44 -13.37 -26.93
N ARG A 79 -15.75 -13.34 -28.09
CA ARG A 79 -14.30 -13.13 -28.14
C ARG A 79 -13.89 -11.76 -27.58
N ALA A 80 -14.62 -10.71 -27.94
CA ALA A 80 -14.37 -9.37 -27.42
C ALA A 80 -14.64 -9.27 -25.92
N THR A 81 -15.69 -9.94 -25.44
CA THR A 81 -16.00 -10.01 -24.01
C THR A 81 -14.89 -10.73 -23.23
N TRP A 82 -14.39 -11.86 -23.71
CA TRP A 82 -13.26 -12.57 -23.08
C TRP A 82 -11.96 -11.76 -23.09
N ALA A 83 -11.64 -11.10 -24.21
CA ALA A 83 -10.48 -10.22 -24.29
C ALA A 83 -10.57 -9.05 -23.30
N LEU A 84 -11.76 -8.45 -23.17
CA LEU A 84 -12.02 -7.44 -22.15
C LEU A 84 -11.88 -8.01 -20.74
N LEU A 85 -12.40 -9.22 -20.48
CA LEU A 85 -12.32 -9.85 -19.16
C LEU A 85 -10.87 -10.08 -18.73
N VAL A 86 -10.03 -10.62 -19.62
CA VAL A 86 -8.61 -10.84 -19.33
C VAL A 86 -7.91 -9.51 -19.06
N ALA A 87 -8.13 -8.49 -19.90
CA ALA A 87 -7.53 -7.17 -19.70
C ALA A 87 -8.04 -6.48 -18.42
N TYR A 88 -9.32 -6.63 -18.10
CA TYR A 88 -9.94 -6.08 -16.91
C TYR A 88 -9.38 -6.73 -15.65
N LEU A 89 -9.33 -8.06 -15.59
CA LEU A 89 -8.77 -8.78 -14.43
C LEU A 89 -7.29 -8.49 -14.24
N LEU A 90 -6.53 -8.29 -15.33
CA LEU A 90 -5.12 -7.92 -15.26
C LEU A 90 -4.89 -6.59 -14.53
N TRP A 91 -5.78 -5.61 -14.71
CA TRP A 91 -5.76 -4.35 -13.98
C TRP A 91 -6.43 -4.44 -12.60
N TRP A 92 -7.56 -5.14 -12.51
CA TRP A 92 -8.43 -5.12 -11.33
C TRP A 92 -7.89 -5.97 -10.18
N LEU A 93 -7.32 -7.15 -10.44
CA LEU A 93 -6.80 -8.02 -9.37
C LEU A 93 -5.71 -7.34 -8.52
N PRO A 94 -4.67 -6.69 -9.10
CA PRO A 94 -3.61 -6.06 -8.32
C PRO A 94 -3.95 -4.69 -7.71
N TYR A 95 -4.92 -3.94 -8.27
CA TYR A 95 -5.23 -2.55 -7.86
C TYR A 95 -6.65 -2.33 -7.35
N GLY A 96 -7.62 -3.15 -7.73
CA GLY A 96 -9.05 -2.88 -7.56
C GLY A 96 -9.65 -3.35 -6.23
N MET A 97 -9.14 -4.44 -5.64
CA MET A 97 -9.68 -5.02 -4.39
C MET A 97 -9.05 -4.40 -3.14
N THR A 98 -9.21 -3.09 -2.98
CA THR A 98 -8.63 -2.30 -1.86
C THR A 98 -9.60 -1.22 -1.38
N LEU A 99 -9.37 -0.69 -0.17
CA LEU A 99 -10.11 0.46 0.39
C LEU A 99 -9.44 1.81 0.08
N ARG A 100 -8.41 1.81 -0.76
CA ARG A 100 -7.82 3.04 -1.28
C ARG A 100 -8.83 3.77 -2.21
N PRO A 101 -8.61 5.06 -2.53
CA PRO A 101 -9.49 5.83 -3.41
C PRO A 101 -9.52 5.37 -4.89
N GLU A 102 -8.46 4.75 -5.42
CA GLU A 102 -8.32 4.51 -6.86
C GLU A 102 -9.44 3.66 -7.50
N PRO A 103 -10.01 2.62 -6.86
CA PRO A 103 -11.15 1.86 -7.39
C PRO A 103 -12.37 2.73 -7.74
N LEU A 104 -12.67 3.78 -6.94
CA LEU A 104 -13.75 4.72 -7.25
C LEU A 104 -13.38 5.62 -8.44
N ILE A 105 -12.11 6.04 -8.54
CA ILE A 105 -11.61 6.81 -9.69
C ILE A 105 -11.74 5.99 -10.98
N VAL A 106 -11.39 4.70 -10.96
CA VAL A 106 -11.50 3.83 -12.14
C VAL A 106 -12.95 3.69 -12.60
N LEU A 107 -13.88 3.52 -11.66
CA LEU A 107 -15.31 3.48 -11.97
C LEU A 107 -15.76 4.77 -12.65
N LEU A 108 -15.42 5.92 -12.07
CA LEU A 108 -15.80 7.23 -12.61
C LEU A 108 -15.12 7.51 -13.95
N ALA A 109 -13.86 7.12 -14.12
CA ALA A 109 -13.13 7.22 -15.38
C ALA A 109 -13.74 6.32 -16.47
N ALA A 110 -14.20 5.10 -16.13
CA ALA A 110 -14.91 4.23 -17.05
C ALA A 110 -16.28 4.81 -17.46
N ALA A 111 -16.99 5.44 -16.51
CA ALA A 111 -18.22 6.16 -16.78
C ALA A 111 -17.97 7.36 -17.72
N THR A 112 -16.96 8.18 -17.43
CA THR A 112 -16.58 9.32 -18.28
C THR A 112 -16.18 8.85 -19.68
N LEU A 113 -15.42 7.75 -19.80
CA LEU A 113 -15.02 7.17 -21.10
C LEU A 113 -16.25 6.78 -21.93
N LEU A 114 -17.22 6.09 -21.33
CA LEU A 114 -18.48 5.72 -21.97
C LEU A 114 -19.30 6.96 -22.37
N LEU A 115 -19.52 7.88 -21.44
CA LEU A 115 -20.36 9.05 -21.65
C LEU A 115 -19.76 10.01 -22.69
N ALA A 116 -18.45 10.25 -22.66
CA ALA A 116 -17.78 11.10 -23.64
C ALA A 116 -17.91 10.55 -25.07
N GLU A 117 -17.79 9.23 -25.23
CA GLU A 117 -17.96 8.59 -26.53
C GLU A 117 -19.42 8.59 -26.99
N LEU A 118 -20.38 8.34 -26.09
CA LEU A 118 -21.81 8.47 -26.39
C LEU A 118 -22.19 9.90 -26.78
N ALA A 119 -21.63 10.92 -26.09
CA ALA A 119 -21.83 12.32 -26.40
C ALA A 119 -21.37 12.65 -27.83
N ARG A 120 -20.16 12.18 -28.19
CA ARG A 120 -19.58 12.36 -29.52
C ARG A 120 -20.42 11.67 -30.60
N ARG A 121 -20.87 10.44 -30.35
CA ARG A 121 -21.68 9.65 -31.31
C ARG A 121 -23.07 10.23 -31.53
N ARG A 122 -23.75 10.58 -30.43
CA ARG A 122 -25.10 11.15 -30.47
C ARG A 122 -25.12 12.64 -30.75
N ARG A 123 -23.93 13.28 -30.84
CA ARG A 123 -23.75 14.74 -30.91
C ARG A 123 -24.53 15.48 -29.81
N SER A 124 -24.53 14.93 -28.59
CA SER A 124 -25.34 15.41 -27.47
C SER A 124 -24.49 16.08 -26.40
N VAL A 125 -24.75 17.37 -26.15
CA VAL A 125 -24.10 18.14 -25.08
C VAL A 125 -24.61 17.74 -23.70
N GLY A 126 -25.86 17.31 -23.55
CA GLY A 126 -26.38 16.83 -22.26
C GLY A 126 -25.60 15.60 -21.76
N VAL A 127 -25.29 14.65 -22.65
CA VAL A 127 -24.44 13.50 -22.31
C VAL A 127 -23.00 13.94 -22.03
N LEU A 128 -22.48 14.95 -22.74
CA LEU A 128 -21.17 15.52 -22.44
C LEU A 128 -21.13 16.15 -21.04
N ALA A 129 -22.19 16.85 -20.63
CA ALA A 129 -22.30 17.43 -19.30
C ALA A 129 -22.27 16.34 -18.21
N ALA A 130 -22.97 15.22 -18.43
CA ALA A 130 -22.87 14.06 -17.52
C ALA A 130 -21.43 13.52 -17.46
N ALA A 131 -20.71 13.45 -18.58
CA ALA A 131 -19.29 13.05 -18.60
C ALA A 131 -18.39 14.04 -17.83
N VAL A 132 -18.65 15.35 -17.93
CA VAL A 132 -17.94 16.37 -17.15
C VAL A 132 -18.22 16.22 -15.66
N ALA A 133 -19.47 15.97 -15.26
CA ALA A 133 -19.81 15.73 -13.86
C ALA A 133 -19.11 14.49 -13.29
N THR A 134 -19.08 13.37 -14.03
CA THR A 134 -18.37 12.17 -13.57
C THR A 134 -16.86 12.38 -13.46
N ALA A 135 -16.24 13.14 -14.37
CA ALA A 135 -14.82 13.50 -14.28
C ALA A 135 -14.53 14.44 -13.09
N ALA A 136 -15.39 15.43 -12.85
CA ALA A 136 -15.26 16.35 -11.72
C ALA A 136 -15.42 15.61 -10.37
N LEU A 137 -16.36 14.68 -10.28
CA LEU A 137 -16.48 13.78 -9.12
C LEU A 137 -15.22 12.93 -8.94
N ALA A 138 -14.61 12.40 -10.01
CA ALA A 138 -13.37 11.64 -9.89
C ALA A 138 -12.22 12.47 -9.28
N MET A 139 -12.15 13.76 -9.62
CA MET A 139 -11.16 14.68 -9.03
C MET A 139 -11.41 14.96 -7.55
N SER A 140 -12.65 14.83 -7.05
CA SER A 140 -12.96 14.96 -5.61
C SER A 140 -12.56 13.72 -4.79
N VAL A 141 -12.08 12.66 -5.46
CA VAL A 141 -11.66 11.42 -4.79
C VAL A 141 -10.19 11.48 -4.37
N SER A 142 -9.32 11.96 -5.26
CA SER A 142 -7.89 12.18 -5.00
C SER A 142 -7.26 13.02 -6.12
N PRO A 143 -6.03 13.54 -5.95
CA PRO A 143 -5.30 14.20 -7.03
C PRO A 143 -5.12 13.34 -8.29
N SER A 144 -5.01 12.01 -8.15
CA SER A 144 -4.90 11.10 -9.31
C SER A 144 -6.21 10.97 -10.09
N GLY A 145 -7.32 11.47 -9.55
CA GLY A 145 -8.62 11.57 -10.24
C GLY A 145 -8.58 12.39 -11.53
N LEU A 146 -7.57 13.24 -11.71
CA LEU A 146 -7.35 14.05 -12.91
C LEU A 146 -7.32 13.21 -14.20
N VAL A 147 -6.88 11.96 -14.13
CA VAL A 147 -6.81 11.04 -15.29
C VAL A 147 -8.17 10.83 -15.96
N ALA A 148 -9.29 10.99 -15.23
CA ALA A 148 -10.64 10.84 -15.76
C ALA A 148 -10.99 11.88 -16.84
N ILE A 149 -10.23 12.98 -16.96
CA ILE A 149 -10.42 14.02 -17.98
C ILE A 149 -9.87 13.61 -19.36
N ALA A 150 -9.00 12.59 -19.44
CA ALA A 150 -8.40 12.15 -20.70
C ALA A 150 -9.40 11.97 -21.88
N PRO A 151 -10.54 11.24 -21.73
CA PRO A 151 -11.53 11.13 -22.80
C PRO A 151 -12.21 12.47 -23.17
N LEU A 152 -12.35 13.41 -22.23
CA LEU A 152 -12.92 14.73 -22.48
C LEU A 152 -11.99 15.60 -23.33
N VAL A 153 -10.67 15.56 -23.06
CA VAL A 153 -9.66 16.25 -23.86
C VAL A 153 -9.69 15.76 -25.30
N LEU A 154 -9.79 14.44 -25.50
CA LEU A 154 -9.89 13.85 -26.85
C LEU A 154 -11.20 14.19 -27.57
N ALA A 155 -12.25 14.58 -26.82
CA ALA A 155 -13.52 15.06 -27.37
C ALA A 155 -13.50 16.55 -27.76
N LEU A 156 -12.50 17.34 -27.32
CA LEU A 156 -12.40 18.78 -27.61
C LEU A 156 -12.48 19.13 -29.10
N PRO A 157 -11.80 18.42 -30.02
CA PRO A 157 -11.91 18.73 -31.44
C PRO A 157 -13.34 18.59 -31.96
N TRP A 158 -14.08 17.57 -31.51
CA TRP A 158 -15.50 17.43 -31.87
C TRP A 158 -16.33 18.57 -31.27
N LEU A 159 -16.15 18.87 -29.98
CA LEU A 159 -16.88 19.93 -29.29
C LEU A 159 -16.65 21.29 -29.95
N TRP A 160 -15.42 21.60 -30.35
CA TRP A 160 -15.06 22.84 -31.03
C TRP A 160 -15.80 23.01 -32.36
N HIS A 161 -15.80 21.98 -33.21
CA HIS A 161 -16.53 22.02 -34.48
C HIS A 161 -18.05 22.09 -34.25
N TRP A 162 -18.56 21.37 -33.25
CA TRP A 162 -19.97 21.44 -32.86
C TRP A 162 -20.35 22.86 -32.43
N LEU A 163 -19.59 23.49 -31.52
CA LEU A 163 -19.83 24.85 -31.01
C LEU A 163 -19.79 25.90 -32.11
N ARG A 164 -18.87 25.79 -33.08
CA ARG A 164 -18.78 26.69 -34.23
C ARG A 164 -20.02 26.64 -35.12
N ALA A 165 -20.69 25.49 -35.18
CA ALA A 165 -21.92 25.33 -35.94
C ALA A 165 -23.17 25.86 -35.19
N GLN A 166 -23.06 26.24 -33.91
CA GLN A 166 -24.19 26.67 -33.10
C GLN A 166 -24.36 28.20 -33.05
N ARG A 167 -25.62 28.62 -32.83
CA ARG A 167 -25.98 30.01 -32.48
C ARG A 167 -25.34 30.46 -31.17
N ALA A 168 -25.11 31.76 -30.99
CA ALA A 168 -24.45 32.32 -29.80
C ALA A 168 -25.12 31.88 -28.48
N ALA A 169 -26.46 31.95 -28.41
CA ALA A 169 -27.22 31.51 -27.24
C ALA A 169 -26.99 30.02 -26.89
N ALA A 170 -26.87 29.14 -27.88
CA ALA A 170 -26.59 27.72 -27.64
C ALA A 170 -25.15 27.47 -27.20
N ARG A 171 -24.20 28.30 -27.65
CA ARG A 171 -22.81 28.27 -27.15
C ARG A 171 -22.76 28.67 -25.67
N VAL A 172 -23.41 29.77 -25.31
CA VAL A 172 -23.48 30.24 -23.92
C VAL A 172 -24.17 29.19 -23.03
N ALA A 173 -25.32 28.66 -23.45
CA ALA A 173 -26.03 27.62 -22.71
C ALA A 173 -25.18 26.35 -22.53
N THR A 174 -24.40 25.96 -23.55
CA THR A 174 -23.47 24.83 -23.46
C THR A 174 -22.37 25.09 -22.44
N VAL A 175 -21.72 26.25 -22.50
CA VAL A 175 -20.67 26.62 -21.54
C VAL A 175 -21.24 26.66 -20.12
N ALA A 176 -22.41 27.27 -19.92
CA ALA A 176 -23.07 27.31 -18.61
C ALA A 176 -23.41 25.91 -18.08
N LEU A 177 -23.91 25.01 -18.94
CA LEU A 177 -24.22 23.63 -18.56
C LEU A 177 -22.97 22.84 -18.17
N LEU A 178 -21.87 22.96 -18.95
CA LEU A 178 -20.62 22.28 -18.64
C LEU A 178 -19.98 22.85 -17.36
N ALA A 179 -20.07 24.16 -17.14
CA ALA A 179 -19.64 24.80 -15.90
C ALA A 179 -20.46 24.27 -14.70
N ALA A 180 -21.78 24.25 -14.80
CA ALA A 180 -22.66 23.71 -13.76
C ALA A 180 -22.37 22.23 -13.45
N ALA A 181 -22.10 21.41 -14.46
CA ALA A 181 -21.71 20.00 -14.27
C ALA A 181 -20.39 19.85 -13.49
N SER A 182 -19.43 20.74 -13.74
CA SER A 182 -18.13 20.74 -13.06
C SER A 182 -18.22 21.15 -11.57
N CYS A 183 -19.26 21.88 -11.16
CA CYS A 183 -19.47 22.31 -9.77
C CYS A 183 -19.72 21.15 -8.80
N SER A 184 -19.97 19.93 -9.28
CA SER A 184 -20.05 18.72 -8.43
C SER A 184 -18.79 18.51 -7.58
N LEU A 185 -17.61 18.87 -8.09
CA LEU A 185 -16.35 18.87 -7.31
C LEU A 185 -16.43 19.77 -6.09
N VAL A 186 -17.00 20.97 -6.25
CA VAL A 186 -17.13 21.96 -5.16
C VAL A 186 -18.14 21.48 -4.12
N LEU A 187 -19.28 20.93 -4.57
CA LEU A 187 -20.31 20.44 -3.65
C LEU A 187 -19.80 19.31 -2.75
N VAL A 188 -18.97 18.40 -3.29
CA VAL A 188 -18.37 17.32 -2.50
C VAL A 188 -17.18 17.80 -1.67
N GLY A 189 -16.28 18.58 -2.26
CA GLY A 189 -15.05 19.03 -1.59
C GLY A 189 -15.28 20.02 -0.44
N PHE A 190 -16.44 20.68 -0.38
CA PHE A 190 -16.80 21.67 0.65
C PHE A 190 -18.06 21.26 1.41
N ALA A 191 -18.39 19.97 1.47
CA ALA A 191 -19.59 19.48 2.15
C ALA A 191 -19.54 19.70 3.67
N ASP A 192 -18.36 19.48 4.28
CA ASP A 192 -18.10 19.62 5.73
C ASP A 192 -16.87 20.50 6.04
N ALA A 193 -16.27 21.15 5.05
CA ALA A 193 -15.10 22.01 5.19
C ALA A 193 -15.28 23.35 4.49
N THR A 194 -14.74 24.40 5.09
CA THR A 194 -14.72 25.74 4.51
C THR A 194 -13.52 25.97 3.59
N LEU A 195 -13.47 27.10 2.88
CA LEU A 195 -12.28 27.46 2.10
C LEU A 195 -11.07 27.72 3.00
N GLY A 196 -11.29 28.30 4.18
CA GLY A 196 -10.23 28.45 5.19
C GLY A 196 -9.60 27.11 5.56
N ASP A 197 -10.43 26.08 5.81
CA ASP A 197 -9.97 24.74 6.19
C ASP A 197 -9.22 24.05 5.05
N VAL A 198 -9.70 24.16 3.82
CA VAL A 198 -9.04 23.56 2.64
C VAL A 198 -7.70 24.23 2.35
N LEU A 199 -7.59 25.56 2.47
CA LEU A 199 -6.32 26.26 2.30
C LEU A 199 -5.31 25.88 3.38
N GLU A 200 -5.77 25.69 4.61
CA GLU A 200 -4.92 25.22 5.71
C GLU A 200 -4.48 23.77 5.50
N SER A 201 -5.40 22.89 5.15
CA SER A 201 -5.10 21.50 4.80
C SER A 201 -4.04 21.41 3.70
N ALA A 202 -4.19 22.17 2.62
CA ALA A 202 -3.21 22.19 1.54
C ALA A 202 -1.83 22.65 2.01
N ALA A 203 -1.76 23.65 2.90
CA ALA A 203 -0.49 24.12 3.47
C ALA A 203 0.17 23.05 4.35
N VAL A 204 -0.60 22.40 5.24
CA VAL A 204 -0.11 21.32 6.11
C VAL A 204 0.39 20.13 5.28
N HIS A 205 -0.35 19.71 4.26
CA HIS A 205 0.06 18.62 3.39
C HIS A 205 1.34 18.92 2.61
N GLN A 206 1.53 20.15 2.16
CA GLN A 206 2.76 20.58 1.49
C GLN A 206 3.96 20.63 2.44
N TRP A 207 3.73 20.95 3.72
CA TRP A 207 4.77 21.09 4.72
C TRP A 207 5.25 19.74 5.28
N TYR A 208 4.33 18.88 5.73
CA TYR A 208 4.66 17.65 6.47
C TYR A 208 4.83 16.42 5.56
N TYR A 209 4.51 16.52 4.27
CA TYR A 209 4.63 15.43 3.31
C TYR A 209 5.70 15.66 2.27
N GLN A 210 6.30 14.58 1.81
CA GLN A 210 7.17 14.63 0.64
C GLN A 210 6.31 14.80 -0.62
N THR A 211 6.43 15.97 -1.24
CA THR A 211 5.80 16.28 -2.52
C THR A 211 6.83 16.26 -3.65
N PHE A 212 6.40 15.86 -4.83
CA PHE A 212 7.22 15.79 -6.03
C PHE A 212 6.71 16.79 -7.06
N SER A 213 7.65 17.44 -7.75
CA SER A 213 7.35 18.29 -8.88
C SER A 213 6.88 17.47 -10.08
N TRP A 214 6.09 18.09 -10.97
CA TRP A 214 5.48 17.39 -12.11
C TRP A 214 6.49 16.73 -13.07
N TYR A 215 7.69 17.30 -13.20
CA TYR A 215 8.77 16.76 -14.05
C TYR A 215 9.49 15.56 -13.42
N GLN A 216 9.24 15.24 -12.14
CA GLN A 216 9.78 14.07 -11.45
C GLN A 216 8.93 12.82 -11.66
N GLU A 217 8.14 12.76 -12.73
CA GLU A 217 7.30 11.61 -13.06
C GLU A 217 8.09 10.29 -13.21
N LYS A 218 9.41 10.37 -13.45
CA LYS A 218 10.29 9.19 -13.41
C LYS A 218 10.18 8.39 -12.10
N VAL A 219 9.85 9.05 -10.98
CA VAL A 219 9.74 8.42 -9.66
C VAL A 219 8.60 7.40 -9.65
N HIS A 220 7.44 7.69 -10.27
CA HIS A 220 6.35 6.70 -10.39
C HIS A 220 6.86 5.41 -11.03
N TYR A 221 7.60 5.52 -12.13
CA TYR A 221 8.15 4.36 -12.82
C TYR A 221 9.29 3.70 -12.04
N GLN A 222 10.10 4.45 -11.28
CA GLN A 222 11.09 3.85 -10.40
C GLN A 222 10.44 2.97 -9.33
N THR A 223 9.29 3.36 -8.76
CA THR A 223 8.61 2.53 -7.74
C THR A 223 8.11 1.18 -8.25
N ILE A 224 7.73 1.08 -9.53
CA ILE A 224 7.26 -0.17 -10.13
C ILE A 224 8.42 -1.01 -10.69
N LEU A 225 9.53 -0.36 -11.04
CA LEU A 225 10.72 -0.99 -11.63
C LEU A 225 11.81 -1.34 -10.62
N SER A 226 11.77 -0.79 -9.40
CA SER A 226 12.67 -1.15 -8.30
C SER A 226 12.50 -2.63 -7.93
N PHE A 227 13.50 -3.24 -7.29
CA PHE A 227 13.36 -4.60 -6.73
C PHE A 227 13.01 -4.50 -5.24
N GLU A 228 11.99 -3.72 -4.91
CA GLU A 228 11.49 -3.54 -3.54
C GLU A 228 10.08 -4.14 -3.39
N ASP A 229 9.52 -4.10 -2.18
CA ASP A 229 8.21 -4.66 -1.79
C ASP A 229 7.03 -4.18 -2.67
N SER A 230 7.16 -3.02 -3.29
CA SER A 230 6.13 -2.39 -4.15
C SER A 230 6.06 -2.97 -5.57
N SER A 231 7.02 -3.82 -5.94
CA SER A 231 7.32 -4.17 -7.33
C SER A 231 6.83 -5.56 -7.75
N GLN A 232 5.72 -6.02 -7.17
CA GLN A 232 5.13 -7.34 -7.43
C GLN A 232 4.87 -7.58 -8.93
N TRP A 233 5.11 -8.81 -9.39
CA TRP A 233 4.90 -9.21 -10.78
C TRP A 233 3.49 -8.86 -11.30
N ALA A 234 2.47 -9.06 -10.46
CA ALA A 234 1.07 -8.78 -10.81
C ALA A 234 0.77 -7.27 -10.92
N ARG A 235 1.41 -6.40 -10.11
CA ARG A 235 1.26 -4.93 -10.21
C ARG A 235 1.99 -4.35 -11.42
N ARG A 236 3.18 -4.90 -11.73
CA ARG A 236 4.01 -4.52 -12.89
C ARG A 236 3.29 -4.79 -14.21
N ALA A 237 2.70 -5.98 -14.30
CA ALA A 237 2.16 -6.52 -15.54
C ALA A 237 1.22 -5.58 -16.32
N PRO A 238 0.11 -5.07 -15.76
CA PRO A 238 -0.82 -4.22 -16.51
C PRO A 238 -0.16 -2.95 -17.07
N VAL A 239 0.75 -2.33 -16.31
CA VAL A 239 1.43 -1.09 -16.71
C VAL A 239 2.44 -1.36 -17.83
N VAL A 240 3.33 -2.34 -17.63
CA VAL A 240 4.37 -2.70 -18.61
C VAL A 240 3.75 -3.17 -19.93
N LEU A 241 2.71 -4.00 -19.88
CA LEU A 241 2.01 -4.46 -21.07
C LEU A 241 1.28 -3.33 -21.79
N THR A 242 0.68 -2.38 -21.07
CA THR A 242 0.05 -1.19 -21.66
C THR A 242 1.08 -0.35 -22.40
N ILE A 243 2.23 -0.06 -21.78
CA ILE A 243 3.32 0.71 -22.41
C ILE A 243 3.84 -0.02 -23.65
N ALA A 244 4.06 -1.33 -23.56
CA ALA A 244 4.52 -2.12 -24.69
C ALA A 244 3.51 -2.09 -25.85
N VAL A 245 2.20 -2.20 -25.56
CA VAL A 245 1.16 -2.06 -26.58
C VAL A 245 1.15 -0.65 -27.18
N LEU A 246 1.28 0.42 -26.38
CA LEU A 246 1.42 1.80 -26.88
C LEU A 246 2.60 1.93 -27.85
N LEU A 247 3.77 1.38 -27.49
CA LEU A 247 4.96 1.38 -28.33
C LEU A 247 4.74 0.59 -29.63
N THR A 248 4.09 -0.58 -29.58
CA THR A 248 3.78 -1.35 -30.81
C THR A 248 2.80 -0.60 -31.73
N VAL A 249 1.84 0.12 -31.17
CA VAL A 249 0.94 1.00 -31.93
C VAL A 249 1.73 2.13 -32.58
N ALA A 250 2.66 2.75 -31.85
CA ALA A 250 3.54 3.79 -32.39
C ALA A 250 4.45 3.26 -33.51
N VAL A 251 5.02 2.06 -33.35
CA VAL A 251 5.83 1.38 -34.38
C VAL A 251 5.01 1.11 -35.66
N ASP A 252 3.77 0.61 -35.56
CA ASP A 252 2.90 0.44 -36.74
C ASP A 252 2.58 1.78 -37.41
N ARG A 253 2.40 2.85 -36.62
CA ARG A 253 2.14 4.20 -37.15
C ARG A 253 3.33 4.77 -37.89
N LEU A 254 4.53 4.72 -37.29
CA LEU A 254 5.77 5.15 -37.94
C LEU A 254 6.01 4.40 -39.24
N ARG A 255 5.83 3.07 -39.24
CA ARG A 255 5.92 2.23 -40.44
C ARG A 255 5.00 2.73 -41.56
N ARG A 256 3.74 3.06 -41.24
CA ARG A 256 2.77 3.56 -42.24
C ARG A 256 3.17 4.92 -42.79
N ILE A 257 3.69 5.82 -41.95
CA ILE A 257 4.19 7.13 -42.38
C ILE A 257 5.37 6.96 -43.34
N SER A 258 6.34 6.10 -42.99
CA SER A 258 7.51 5.82 -43.85
C SER A 258 7.14 5.10 -45.16
N SER A 259 6.01 4.39 -45.19
CA SER A 259 5.55 3.64 -46.36
C SER A 259 4.62 4.45 -47.29
N ALA A 260 4.20 5.64 -46.88
CA ALA A 260 3.32 6.50 -47.68
C ALA A 260 4.07 7.06 -48.91
N PRO A 261 3.43 7.14 -50.10
CA PRO A 261 4.05 7.70 -51.29
C PRO A 261 4.51 9.16 -51.05
N ARG A 262 5.71 9.50 -51.54
CA ARG A 262 6.23 10.88 -51.49
C ARG A 262 5.38 11.77 -52.40
N LEU A 263 4.40 12.46 -51.83
CA LEU A 263 3.74 13.60 -52.49
C LEU A 263 4.73 14.78 -52.60
N PRO A 264 4.60 15.64 -53.63
CA PRO A 264 5.50 16.76 -53.88
C PRO A 264 5.62 17.71 -52.69
N ASN A 265 6.83 18.25 -52.49
CA ASN A 265 7.22 19.11 -51.38
C ASN A 265 6.44 20.44 -51.40
N SER A 266 5.30 20.47 -50.70
CA SER A 266 4.62 21.71 -50.33
C SER A 266 4.51 21.76 -48.80
N THR A 267 4.64 22.96 -48.23
CA THR A 267 4.44 23.23 -46.78
C THR A 267 3.08 22.72 -46.30
N ALA A 268 2.05 22.79 -47.15
CA ALA A 268 0.73 22.20 -46.93
C ALA A 268 0.77 20.68 -46.74
N ALA A 269 1.60 19.94 -47.50
CA ALA A 269 1.75 18.49 -47.35
C ALA A 269 2.47 18.11 -46.05
N LEU A 270 3.41 18.93 -45.56
CA LEU A 270 4.08 18.73 -44.26
C LEU A 270 3.09 18.96 -43.10
N PHE A 271 2.29 20.03 -43.16
CA PHE A 271 1.23 20.29 -42.17
C PHE A 271 0.12 19.24 -42.22
N THR A 272 -0.19 18.67 -43.39
CA THR A 272 -1.15 17.57 -43.53
C THR A 272 -0.57 16.25 -42.98
N ARG A 273 0.73 15.99 -43.15
CA ARG A 273 1.45 14.86 -42.52
C ARG A 273 1.51 14.99 -41.00
N LEU A 274 1.82 16.18 -40.49
CA LEU A 274 1.81 16.47 -39.05
C LEU A 274 0.39 16.39 -38.49
N ARG A 275 -0.62 16.93 -39.16
CA ARG A 275 -2.04 16.76 -38.76
C ARG A 275 -2.47 15.30 -38.77
N ALA A 276 -2.12 14.52 -39.80
CA ALA A 276 -2.46 13.09 -39.84
C ALA A 276 -1.66 12.22 -38.85
N ALA A 277 -0.49 12.67 -38.42
CA ALA A 277 0.36 12.00 -37.43
C ALA A 277 0.04 12.41 -35.98
N LEU A 278 -0.39 13.66 -35.75
CA LEU A 278 -0.68 14.23 -34.42
C LEU A 278 -2.17 14.24 -34.06
N LEU A 279 -3.09 14.26 -35.03
CA LEU A 279 -4.53 14.17 -34.75
C LEU A 279 -4.92 12.72 -34.49
N LEU A 280 -4.92 12.37 -33.21
CA LEU A 280 -5.57 11.17 -32.66
C LEU A 280 -7.11 11.24 -32.78
N SER A 281 -7.68 12.33 -33.28
CA SER A 281 -9.09 12.42 -33.63
C SER A 281 -9.32 13.31 -34.85
N SER A 282 -9.82 12.71 -35.92
CA SER A 282 -11.01 13.16 -36.66
C SER A 282 -11.19 12.30 -37.90
N GLY A 283 -12.14 11.37 -37.82
CA GLY A 283 -12.93 11.04 -39.00
C GLY A 283 -13.71 12.31 -39.37
N THR A 284 -13.11 13.18 -40.18
CA THR A 284 -13.85 14.19 -40.91
C THR A 284 -14.66 13.46 -41.97
N GLY A 285 -15.98 13.63 -41.95
CA GLY A 285 -16.88 13.06 -42.94
C GLY A 285 -16.55 13.57 -44.35
N GLY A 286 -15.82 12.74 -45.10
CA GLY A 286 -15.52 12.94 -46.51
C GLY A 286 -15.50 11.57 -47.20
N SER A 287 -16.48 11.38 -48.10
CA SER A 287 -16.72 10.25 -49.01
C SER A 287 -16.52 8.83 -48.47
N ALA A 288 -17.64 8.12 -48.35
CA ALA A 288 -17.73 6.68 -48.28
C ALA A 288 -17.25 6.03 -49.59
N THR A 289 -15.95 5.99 -49.86
CA THR A 289 -15.37 5.10 -50.87
C THR A 289 -13.90 4.85 -50.57
N THR A 290 -13.54 3.57 -50.41
CA THR A 290 -12.20 2.95 -50.30
C THR A 290 -11.63 2.67 -48.88
N GLY A 291 -11.92 1.46 -48.38
CA GLY A 291 -10.92 0.63 -47.68
C GLY A 291 -10.85 0.63 -46.13
N SER A 292 -11.60 -0.28 -45.49
CA SER A 292 -11.44 -0.84 -44.13
C SER A 292 -11.96 -0.04 -42.92
N ASP A 293 -13.27 -0.14 -42.70
CA ASP A 293 -13.99 0.39 -41.53
C ASP A 293 -13.84 -0.51 -40.28
N ASP A 294 -12.62 -1.00 -39.99
CA ASP A 294 -12.37 -1.97 -38.93
C ASP A 294 -12.64 -1.38 -37.52
N PRO A 295 -13.67 -1.86 -36.80
CA PRO A 295 -14.01 -1.35 -35.47
C PRO A 295 -12.89 -1.58 -34.45
N VAL A 296 -12.15 -2.70 -34.54
CA VAL A 296 -11.10 -3.04 -33.57
C VAL A 296 -9.90 -2.10 -33.71
N ARG A 297 -9.52 -1.75 -34.94
CA ARG A 297 -8.45 -0.77 -35.18
C ARG A 297 -8.82 0.63 -34.69
N ARG A 298 -10.08 1.06 -34.87
CA ARG A 298 -10.56 2.35 -34.33
C ARG A 298 -10.49 2.36 -32.80
N LEU A 299 -10.93 1.27 -32.17
CA LEU A 299 -10.85 1.07 -30.72
C LEU A 299 -9.40 1.14 -30.22
N LEU A 300 -8.48 0.42 -30.88
CA LEU A 300 -7.06 0.37 -30.54
C LEU A 300 -6.42 1.77 -30.56
N VAL A 301 -6.62 2.54 -31.62
CA VAL A 301 -5.99 3.86 -31.79
C VAL A 301 -6.55 4.89 -30.81
N SER A 302 -7.87 4.95 -30.67
CA SER A 302 -8.52 5.91 -29.77
C SER A 302 -8.16 5.64 -28.30
N ASN A 303 -8.13 4.38 -27.89
CA ASN A 303 -7.73 4.02 -26.53
C ASN A 303 -6.22 4.09 -26.33
N ALA A 304 -5.39 3.98 -27.36
CA ALA A 304 -3.96 4.30 -27.26
C ALA A 304 -3.74 5.78 -26.93
N ALA A 305 -4.45 6.67 -27.62
CA ALA A 305 -4.45 8.11 -27.33
C ALA A 305 -4.87 8.39 -25.87
N CYS A 306 -6.00 7.80 -25.48
CA CYS A 306 -6.61 8.03 -24.17
C CYS A 306 -5.73 7.47 -23.05
N SER A 307 -5.15 6.29 -23.23
CA SER A 307 -4.22 5.68 -22.26
C SER A 307 -2.94 6.48 -22.11
N ALA A 308 -2.34 6.94 -23.22
CA ALA A 308 -1.14 7.78 -23.17
C ALA A 308 -1.40 9.10 -22.44
N LEU A 309 -2.55 9.73 -22.70
CA LEU A 309 -2.95 10.95 -21.99
C LEU A 309 -3.26 10.70 -20.52
N ALA A 310 -3.97 9.61 -20.18
CA ALA A 310 -4.27 9.26 -18.80
C ALA A 310 -2.98 9.01 -17.98
N LEU A 311 -1.99 8.30 -18.56
CA LEU A 311 -0.68 8.11 -17.92
C LEU A 311 0.08 9.44 -17.80
N ALA A 312 0.02 10.32 -18.79
CA ALA A 312 0.65 11.64 -18.71
C ALA A 312 0.00 12.54 -17.63
N LEU A 313 -1.31 12.41 -17.40
CA LEU A 313 -2.04 13.14 -16.36
C LEU A 313 -1.74 12.65 -14.93
N LEU A 314 -0.92 11.61 -14.75
CA LEU A 314 -0.31 11.28 -13.45
C LEU A 314 0.88 12.19 -13.13
N ALA A 315 1.51 12.82 -14.13
CA ALA A 315 2.64 13.73 -13.91
C ALA A 315 2.37 14.88 -12.92
N PRO A 316 1.22 15.57 -12.92
CA PRO A 316 0.96 16.64 -11.95
C PRO A 316 0.57 16.16 -10.54
N THR A 317 0.46 14.85 -10.26
CA THR A 317 0.13 14.39 -8.91
C THR A 317 1.28 14.70 -7.93
N PRO A 318 1.00 15.21 -6.72
CA PRO A 318 2.03 15.59 -5.77
C PRO A 318 2.80 14.37 -5.20
N THR A 319 2.19 13.19 -5.21
CA THR A 319 2.78 11.95 -4.70
C THR A 319 2.96 10.94 -5.83
N LYS A 320 4.00 10.09 -5.74
CA LYS A 320 4.51 9.26 -6.85
C LYS A 320 4.54 7.76 -6.56
N PHE A 321 3.45 7.21 -6.02
CA PHE A 321 3.35 5.79 -5.65
C PHE A 321 2.84 4.89 -6.77
N VAL A 322 3.32 3.64 -6.79
CA VAL A 322 2.88 2.59 -7.74
C VAL A 322 1.36 2.41 -7.81
N ASN A 323 0.64 2.64 -6.71
CA ASN A 323 -0.81 2.44 -6.65
C ASN A 323 -1.59 3.43 -7.54
N HIS A 324 -1.02 4.58 -7.88
CA HIS A 324 -1.70 5.59 -8.72
C HIS A 324 -1.91 5.12 -10.16
N PHE A 325 -1.11 4.16 -10.65
CA PHE A 325 -1.37 3.55 -11.96
C PHE A 325 -2.76 2.91 -12.03
N GLY A 326 -3.26 2.38 -10.90
CA GLY A 326 -4.62 1.85 -10.80
C GLY A 326 -5.67 2.87 -11.23
N ALA A 327 -5.55 4.14 -10.85
CA ALA A 327 -6.50 5.20 -11.20
C ALA A 327 -6.63 5.40 -12.73
N ALA A 328 -5.55 5.18 -13.48
CA ALA A 328 -5.52 5.34 -14.94
C ALA A 328 -6.12 4.14 -15.69
N ALA A 329 -6.51 3.05 -15.03
CA ALA A 329 -6.76 1.74 -15.64
C ALA A 329 -7.88 1.66 -16.70
N ALA A 330 -8.86 2.58 -16.69
CA ALA A 330 -10.05 2.48 -17.53
C ALA A 330 -9.75 2.38 -19.04
N ALA A 331 -9.02 3.36 -19.61
CA ALA A 331 -8.64 3.35 -21.03
C ALA A 331 -7.58 2.28 -21.38
N PRO A 332 -6.51 2.08 -20.56
CA PRO A 332 -5.55 0.99 -20.71
C PRO A 332 -6.19 -0.40 -20.80
N THR A 333 -7.22 -0.66 -19.98
CA THR A 333 -7.97 -1.93 -20.02
C THR A 333 -8.56 -2.17 -21.41
N VAL A 334 -9.17 -1.16 -22.01
CA VAL A 334 -9.76 -1.29 -23.33
C VAL A 334 -8.70 -1.36 -24.43
N LEU A 335 -7.59 -0.64 -24.29
CA LEU A 335 -6.45 -0.75 -25.20
C LEU A 335 -5.89 -2.18 -25.24
N LEU A 336 -5.66 -2.78 -24.07
CA LEU A 336 -5.19 -4.16 -23.97
C LEU A 336 -6.21 -5.15 -24.56
N ALA A 337 -7.51 -4.96 -24.28
CA ALA A 337 -8.57 -5.77 -24.88
C ALA A 337 -8.55 -5.70 -26.41
N ALA A 338 -8.37 -4.50 -26.98
CA ALA A 338 -8.26 -4.30 -28.42
C ALA A 338 -7.04 -5.02 -29.01
N ALA A 339 -5.89 -4.95 -28.35
CA ALA A 339 -4.66 -5.64 -28.76
C ALA A 339 -4.77 -7.17 -28.68
N LEU A 340 -5.48 -7.69 -27.67
CA LEU A 340 -5.81 -9.12 -27.52
C LEU A 340 -6.77 -9.60 -28.62
N LEU A 341 -7.67 -8.74 -29.11
CA LEU A 341 -8.56 -9.05 -30.23
C LEU A 341 -7.86 -9.03 -31.58
N ARG A 342 -6.97 -8.06 -31.79
CA ARG A 342 -6.25 -7.88 -33.04
C ARG A 342 -4.89 -7.24 -32.79
N SER A 343 -3.85 -7.88 -33.34
CA SER A 343 -2.48 -7.35 -33.29
C SER A 343 -2.41 -5.94 -33.87
N PRO A 344 -1.73 -4.99 -33.18
CA PRO A 344 -1.36 -3.69 -33.74
C PRO A 344 -0.52 -3.81 -35.02
N LEU A 345 0.26 -4.88 -35.14
CA LEU A 345 1.23 -5.16 -36.20
C LEU A 345 0.67 -6.06 -37.31
N LEU A 346 -0.62 -6.42 -37.28
CA LEU A 346 -1.21 -7.37 -38.23
C LEU A 346 -0.93 -6.99 -39.69
N ALA A 347 -1.05 -5.71 -40.02
CA ALA A 347 -0.79 -5.19 -41.36
C ALA A 347 0.69 -5.26 -41.76
N ALA A 348 1.62 -5.22 -40.80
CA ALA A 348 3.04 -5.43 -41.05
C ALA A 348 3.34 -6.92 -41.31
N MET A 349 2.65 -7.83 -40.61
CA MET A 349 2.86 -9.29 -40.74
C MET A 349 2.16 -9.92 -41.95
N GLN A 350 1.17 -9.23 -42.52
CA GLN A 350 0.44 -9.65 -43.71
C GLN A 350 0.95 -9.01 -45.01
N SER A 351 2.02 -8.20 -44.97
CA SER A 351 2.55 -7.58 -46.19
C SER A 351 3.04 -8.66 -47.17
N ARG A 352 2.31 -8.86 -48.27
CA ARG A 352 2.63 -9.84 -49.32
C ARG A 352 3.92 -9.48 -50.04
N TRP A 353 4.80 -10.46 -50.23
CA TRP A 353 6.10 -10.40 -50.95
C TRP A 353 6.08 -9.77 -52.36
N GLN A 354 4.91 -9.43 -52.91
CA GLN A 354 4.69 -8.89 -54.25
C GLN A 354 4.93 -7.36 -54.41
N VAL A 355 5.10 -6.59 -53.33
CA VAL A 355 5.34 -5.12 -53.39
C VAL A 355 6.83 -4.80 -53.15
N SER A 356 7.36 -3.66 -53.65
CA SER A 356 8.79 -3.32 -53.65
C SER A 356 9.60 -3.63 -52.37
N TRP A 357 10.85 -4.07 -52.56
CA TRP A 357 11.81 -4.51 -51.53
C TRP A 357 11.92 -3.61 -50.28
N HIS A 358 11.88 -2.28 -50.47
CA HIS A 358 11.96 -1.33 -49.35
C HIS A 358 10.74 -1.36 -48.42
N ARG A 359 9.53 -1.62 -48.94
CA ARG A 359 8.30 -1.70 -48.12
C ARG A 359 8.23 -3.00 -47.31
N HIS A 360 8.85 -4.08 -47.80
CA HIS A 360 9.00 -5.34 -47.06
C HIS A 360 9.94 -5.22 -45.88
N ARG A 361 11.11 -4.61 -46.07
CA ARG A 361 12.08 -4.41 -44.99
C ARG A 361 11.48 -3.65 -43.81
N ALA A 362 10.80 -2.53 -44.05
CA ALA A 362 10.17 -1.75 -42.99
C ALA A 362 9.07 -2.53 -42.23
N SER A 363 8.30 -3.37 -42.94
CA SER A 363 7.23 -4.18 -42.32
C SER A 363 7.78 -5.36 -41.53
N ALA A 364 8.82 -6.03 -42.03
CA ALA A 364 9.52 -7.09 -41.31
C ALA A 364 10.19 -6.55 -40.02
N ILE A 365 10.89 -5.41 -40.11
CA ILE A 365 11.52 -4.77 -38.94
C ILE A 365 10.47 -4.38 -37.91
N ALA A 366 9.39 -3.72 -38.31
CA ALA A 366 8.32 -3.32 -37.39
C ALA A 366 7.67 -4.52 -36.69
N ALA A 367 7.43 -5.61 -37.43
CA ALA A 367 6.89 -6.85 -36.86
C ALA A 367 7.87 -7.50 -35.88
N ALA A 368 9.17 -7.57 -36.22
CA ALA A 368 10.20 -8.14 -35.36
C ALA A 368 10.40 -7.32 -34.07
N VAL A 369 10.59 -6.00 -34.20
CA VAL A 369 10.75 -5.07 -33.07
C VAL A 369 9.52 -5.11 -32.18
N GLY A 370 8.32 -5.01 -32.75
CA GLY A 370 7.10 -5.02 -31.95
C GLY A 370 6.83 -6.37 -31.26
N THR A 371 7.17 -7.50 -31.89
CA THR A 371 7.11 -8.82 -31.23
C THR A 371 8.14 -8.91 -30.10
N ALA A 372 9.37 -8.43 -30.31
CA ALA A 372 10.43 -8.41 -29.29
C ALA A 372 10.04 -7.53 -28.09
N LEU A 373 9.41 -6.37 -28.33
CA LEU A 373 8.88 -5.51 -27.28
C LEU A 373 7.85 -6.24 -26.40
N LEU A 374 6.91 -6.99 -27.00
CA LEU A 374 5.93 -7.74 -26.22
C LEU A 374 6.54 -8.95 -25.49
N ILE A 375 7.51 -9.64 -26.10
CA ILE A 375 8.28 -10.70 -25.43
C ILE A 375 8.98 -10.14 -24.20
N GLY A 376 9.71 -9.04 -24.35
CA GLY A 376 10.39 -8.36 -23.24
C GLY A 376 9.41 -7.90 -22.17
N ALA A 377 8.27 -7.32 -22.55
CA ALA A 377 7.25 -6.84 -21.64
C ALA A 377 6.61 -7.97 -20.81
N VAL A 378 6.21 -9.08 -21.43
CA VAL A 378 5.66 -10.24 -20.72
C VAL A 378 6.72 -10.86 -19.81
N SER A 379 7.93 -11.07 -20.32
CA SER A 379 9.07 -11.61 -19.56
C SER A 379 9.36 -10.74 -18.33
N TRP A 380 9.39 -9.42 -18.50
CA TRP A 380 9.70 -8.48 -17.43
C TRP A 380 8.58 -8.35 -16.42
N SER A 381 7.32 -8.53 -16.84
CA SER A 381 6.17 -8.61 -15.93
C SER A 381 6.36 -9.73 -14.90
N PHE A 382 6.87 -10.90 -15.32
CA PHE A 382 7.18 -12.02 -14.43
C PHE A 382 8.49 -11.88 -13.64
N ALA A 383 9.30 -10.85 -13.89
CA ALA A 383 10.56 -10.65 -13.17
C ALA A 383 10.39 -10.02 -11.78
N GLY A 384 9.18 -9.55 -11.44
CA GLY A 384 8.87 -9.08 -10.08
C GLY A 384 8.74 -10.25 -9.08
N PRO A 385 9.07 -10.03 -7.80
CA PRO A 385 8.86 -11.04 -6.75
C PRO A 385 7.37 -11.25 -6.46
N ASN A 386 6.98 -12.41 -5.94
CA ASN A 386 5.64 -12.70 -5.44
C ASN A 386 5.45 -12.27 -3.97
N LEU A 387 5.83 -11.04 -3.63
CA LEU A 387 5.91 -10.58 -2.23
C LEU A 387 4.74 -9.65 -1.86
N TRP A 388 3.87 -10.06 -0.93
CA TRP A 388 2.61 -9.36 -0.63
C TRP A 388 2.45 -8.95 0.84
N ARG A 389 3.21 -7.93 1.24
CA ARG A 389 3.26 -7.47 2.63
C ARG A 389 2.39 -6.22 2.89
N PRO A 390 1.83 -6.06 4.09
CA PRO A 390 1.74 -7.06 5.15
C PRO A 390 0.64 -8.11 4.92
N TYR A 391 0.81 -9.25 5.56
CA TYR A 391 -0.18 -10.29 5.86
C TYR A 391 -0.71 -11.15 4.72
N SER A 392 -0.71 -10.61 3.50
CA SER A 392 -1.16 -11.33 2.31
C SER A 392 -0.09 -12.28 1.77
N ASP A 393 1.10 -12.25 2.35
CA ASP A 393 2.25 -13.09 2.01
C ASP A 393 2.23 -14.49 2.67
N ARG A 394 1.32 -14.69 3.63
CA ARG A 394 1.23 -15.95 4.38
C ARG A 394 0.81 -17.12 3.48
N GLY A 395 1.67 -18.13 3.41
CA GLY A 395 1.46 -19.33 2.60
C GLY A 395 1.78 -19.15 1.10
N GLN A 396 2.31 -18.00 0.69
CA GLN A 396 2.64 -17.73 -0.71
C GLN A 396 3.58 -18.80 -1.29
N PRO A 397 3.35 -19.20 -2.56
CA PRO A 397 4.28 -20.06 -3.27
C PRO A 397 5.47 -19.26 -3.81
N PHE A 398 6.56 -19.99 -4.05
CA PHE A 398 7.84 -19.54 -4.64
C PHE A 398 8.83 -18.89 -3.65
N GLY A 399 9.98 -19.52 -3.46
CA GLY A 399 11.08 -18.96 -2.67
C GLY A 399 10.88 -19.06 -1.16
N ASN A 400 11.77 -18.41 -0.40
CA ASN A 400 11.73 -18.35 1.06
C ASN A 400 11.28 -16.96 1.54
N HIS A 401 9.99 -16.80 1.82
CA HIS A 401 9.43 -15.54 2.26
C HIS A 401 9.94 -15.05 3.63
N LEU A 402 10.57 -15.92 4.43
CA LEU A 402 11.21 -15.51 5.68
C LEU A 402 12.46 -14.66 5.46
N SER A 403 13.07 -14.70 4.27
CA SER A 403 14.21 -13.84 3.95
C SER A 403 13.79 -12.42 3.56
N ALA A 404 12.50 -12.13 3.43
CA ALA A 404 12.03 -10.84 2.92
C ALA A 404 12.37 -9.65 3.84
N SER A 405 12.65 -9.91 5.12
CA SER A 405 13.09 -8.89 6.08
C SER A 405 14.61 -8.83 6.29
N GLN A 406 15.40 -9.58 5.51
CA GLN A 406 16.87 -9.57 5.59
C GLN A 406 17.44 -8.46 4.69
N ASP A 407 18.70 -8.05 4.93
CA ASP A 407 19.38 -7.01 4.16
C ASP A 407 19.45 -7.33 2.65
N HIS A 408 19.51 -8.62 2.31
CA HIS A 408 19.57 -9.12 0.93
C HIS A 408 18.52 -10.22 0.72
N PRO A 409 17.24 -9.84 0.50
CA PRO A 409 16.17 -10.83 0.33
C PRO A 409 16.33 -11.58 -1.00
N ASP A 410 16.02 -12.89 -1.01
CA ASP A 410 16.02 -13.71 -2.24
C ASP A 410 14.78 -13.42 -3.11
N LEU A 411 14.75 -12.24 -3.73
CA LEU A 411 13.67 -11.80 -4.60
C LEU A 411 13.60 -12.60 -5.91
N VAL A 412 14.71 -13.22 -6.32
CA VAL A 412 14.77 -14.05 -7.53
C VAL A 412 14.06 -15.38 -7.30
N GLY A 413 14.29 -16.00 -6.15
CA GLY A 413 13.62 -17.25 -5.76
C GLY A 413 12.11 -17.13 -5.62
N MET A 414 11.62 -15.92 -5.30
CA MET A 414 10.20 -15.57 -5.15
C MET A 414 9.48 -15.26 -6.47
N ARG A 415 10.16 -15.32 -7.63
CA ARG A 415 9.52 -15.07 -8.93
C ARG A 415 8.60 -16.23 -9.34
N PRO A 416 7.51 -15.96 -10.07
CA PRO A 416 6.65 -17.02 -10.60
C PRO A 416 7.41 -17.99 -11.51
N LYS A 417 7.25 -19.28 -11.23
CA LYS A 417 7.90 -20.38 -11.97
C LYS A 417 7.00 -21.61 -12.08
N LEU A 418 7.21 -22.40 -13.13
CA LEU A 418 6.57 -23.70 -13.35
C LEU A 418 7.65 -24.77 -13.31
N GLY A 419 7.76 -25.48 -12.18
CA GLY A 419 8.87 -26.40 -11.92
C GLY A 419 10.23 -25.66 -12.03
N PRO A 420 11.17 -26.11 -12.88
CA PRO A 420 12.45 -25.45 -13.07
C PRO A 420 12.39 -24.20 -13.96
N VAL A 421 11.27 -23.96 -14.67
CA VAL A 421 11.17 -22.89 -15.67
C VAL A 421 10.64 -21.60 -15.04
N GLN A 422 11.47 -20.55 -15.00
CA GLN A 422 11.01 -19.21 -14.63
C GLN A 422 10.23 -18.57 -15.78
N LEU A 423 9.04 -18.03 -15.50
CA LEU A 423 8.26 -17.29 -16.49
C LEU A 423 8.88 -15.94 -16.86
N ALA A 424 9.83 -15.47 -16.04
CA ALA A 424 10.68 -14.32 -16.33
C ALA A 424 11.73 -14.59 -17.42
N ASN A 425 11.92 -15.83 -17.86
CA ASN A 425 12.88 -16.17 -18.92
C ASN A 425 12.29 -15.84 -20.30
N PRO A 426 12.92 -14.94 -21.09
CA PRO A 426 12.38 -14.52 -22.38
C PRO A 426 12.29 -15.66 -23.40
N LEU A 427 13.10 -16.72 -23.26
CA LEU A 427 13.08 -17.87 -24.17
C LEU A 427 11.75 -18.60 -24.18
N VAL A 428 11.01 -18.60 -23.06
CA VAL A 428 9.66 -19.16 -22.98
C VAL A 428 8.72 -18.43 -23.95
N TRP A 429 8.80 -17.11 -23.98
CA TRP A 429 7.94 -16.27 -24.81
C TRP A 429 8.41 -16.20 -26.27
N VAL A 430 9.73 -16.34 -26.51
CA VAL A 430 10.27 -16.58 -27.86
C VAL A 430 9.72 -17.88 -28.43
N ALA A 431 9.67 -18.97 -27.65
CA ALA A 431 9.10 -20.23 -28.10
C ALA A 431 7.61 -20.09 -28.48
N VAL A 432 6.82 -19.37 -27.68
CA VAL A 432 5.41 -19.04 -28.01
C VAL A 432 5.30 -18.25 -29.32
N ALA A 433 6.15 -17.24 -29.52
CA ALA A 433 6.18 -16.45 -30.74
C ALA A 433 6.55 -17.28 -31.98
N LEU A 434 7.56 -18.15 -31.87
CA LEU A 434 8.00 -19.03 -32.96
C LEU A 434 6.95 -20.09 -33.30
N ALA A 435 6.29 -20.67 -32.29
CA ALA A 435 5.19 -21.61 -32.50
C ALA A 435 4.02 -20.95 -33.26
N ALA A 436 3.65 -19.72 -32.87
CA ALA A 436 2.63 -18.95 -33.57
C ALA A 436 3.05 -18.55 -35.00
N ALA A 437 4.33 -18.20 -35.20
CA ALA A 437 4.88 -17.91 -36.52
C ALA A 437 4.84 -19.16 -37.43
N GLY A 438 5.25 -20.31 -36.91
CA GLY A 438 5.18 -21.60 -37.60
C GLY A 438 3.75 -22.00 -37.95
N TRP A 439 2.80 -21.83 -37.02
CA TRP A 439 1.38 -22.06 -37.26
C TRP A 439 0.82 -21.16 -38.35
N MET A 440 1.16 -19.87 -38.33
CA MET A 440 0.77 -18.92 -39.36
C MET A 440 1.33 -19.31 -40.73
N TRP A 441 2.62 -19.64 -40.80
CA TRP A 441 3.26 -20.10 -42.03
C TRP A 441 2.61 -21.38 -42.58
N TRP A 442 2.34 -22.36 -41.72
CA TRP A 442 1.68 -23.61 -42.09
C TRP A 442 0.27 -23.38 -42.63
N ARG A 443 -0.55 -22.54 -41.95
CA ARG A 443 -1.91 -22.19 -42.40
C ARG A 443 -1.92 -21.46 -43.74
N ARG A 444 -0.98 -20.52 -43.93
CA ARG A 444 -0.80 -19.83 -45.21
C ARG A 444 -0.48 -20.82 -46.33
N ARG A 445 0.48 -21.73 -46.10
CA ARG A 445 0.94 -22.69 -47.11
C ARG A 445 -0.10 -23.75 -47.44
N ARG A 446 -0.83 -24.26 -46.45
CA ARG A 446 -1.79 -25.37 -46.63
C ARG A 446 -3.20 -24.93 -47.02
N ARG A 447 -3.68 -23.80 -46.49
CA ARG A 447 -5.07 -23.36 -46.66
C ARG A 447 -5.23 -22.04 -47.42
N GLY A 448 -4.12 -21.39 -47.81
CA GLY A 448 -4.16 -20.07 -48.46
C GLY A 448 -4.78 -18.96 -47.59
N GLN A 449 -4.96 -19.20 -46.29
CA GLN A 449 -5.64 -18.31 -45.36
C GLN A 449 -4.63 -17.69 -44.37
N ASP A 450 -4.76 -16.39 -44.14
CA ASP A 450 -4.04 -15.71 -43.07
C ASP A 450 -4.57 -16.13 -41.69
N SER A 451 -3.65 -16.46 -40.77
CA SER A 451 -4.01 -16.68 -39.37
C SER A 451 -4.22 -15.34 -38.67
N GLY A 452 -5.35 -15.17 -37.98
CA GLY A 452 -5.55 -14.03 -37.07
C GLY A 452 -4.70 -14.09 -35.80
N LEU A 453 -4.02 -15.22 -35.54
CA LEU A 453 -3.07 -15.38 -34.43
C LEU A 453 -1.66 -15.10 -34.93
N THR A 454 -1.19 -13.88 -34.66
CA THR A 454 0.17 -13.42 -34.95
C THR A 454 1.12 -13.68 -33.78
N PRO A 455 2.45 -13.77 -33.99
CA PRO A 455 3.42 -13.99 -32.92
C PRO A 455 3.28 -13.02 -31.74
N ASP A 456 3.18 -11.73 -32.01
CA ASP A 456 3.01 -10.67 -31.02
C ASP A 456 1.71 -10.83 -30.23
N ARG A 457 0.59 -11.14 -30.92
CA ARG A 457 -0.70 -11.40 -30.29
C ARG A 457 -0.70 -12.68 -29.47
N ALA A 458 -0.02 -13.73 -29.94
CA ALA A 458 0.08 -15.00 -29.23
C ALA A 458 0.84 -14.82 -27.91
N VAL A 459 1.94 -14.07 -27.93
CA VAL A 459 2.70 -13.71 -26.72
C VAL A 459 1.85 -12.88 -25.78
N LEU A 460 1.18 -11.84 -26.25
CA LEU A 460 0.32 -11.00 -25.42
C LEU A 460 -0.85 -11.80 -24.81
N LEU A 461 -1.50 -12.65 -25.60
CA LEU A 461 -2.63 -13.48 -25.16
C LEU A 461 -2.19 -14.52 -24.13
N ALA A 462 -1.13 -15.28 -24.42
CA ALA A 462 -0.61 -16.30 -23.52
C ALA A 462 -0.07 -15.66 -22.24
N GLY A 463 0.70 -14.58 -22.35
CA GLY A 463 1.25 -13.83 -21.22
C GLY A 463 0.18 -13.26 -20.32
N SER A 464 -0.77 -12.50 -20.88
CA SER A 464 -1.86 -11.89 -20.09
C SER A 464 -2.75 -12.93 -19.41
N THR A 465 -3.06 -14.03 -20.11
CA THR A 465 -3.85 -15.13 -19.55
C THR A 465 -3.08 -15.83 -18.43
N ALA A 466 -1.80 -16.13 -18.63
CA ALA A 466 -0.95 -16.76 -17.62
C ALA A 466 -0.83 -15.87 -16.37
N LEU A 467 -0.68 -14.55 -16.55
CA LEU A 467 -0.63 -13.60 -15.44
C LEU A 467 -1.93 -13.64 -14.61
N VAL A 468 -3.09 -13.53 -15.25
CA VAL A 468 -4.40 -13.57 -14.56
C VAL A 468 -4.63 -14.91 -13.86
N VAL A 469 -4.41 -16.03 -14.56
CA VAL A 469 -4.60 -17.37 -14.00
C VAL A 469 -3.67 -17.60 -12.83
N MET A 470 -2.39 -17.23 -12.96
CA MET A 470 -1.41 -17.37 -11.89
C MET A 470 -1.81 -16.53 -10.68
N SER A 471 -2.32 -15.30 -10.87
CA SER A 471 -2.72 -14.45 -9.74
C SER A 471 -3.87 -15.10 -8.97
N LEU A 472 -4.87 -15.63 -9.69
CA LEU A 472 -5.98 -16.35 -9.07
C LEU A 472 -5.52 -17.61 -8.34
N VAL A 473 -4.68 -18.44 -8.97
CA VAL A 473 -4.17 -19.68 -8.36
C VAL A 473 -3.37 -19.39 -7.10
N VAL A 474 -2.46 -18.42 -7.16
CA VAL A 474 -1.58 -18.06 -6.05
C VAL A 474 -2.38 -17.58 -4.84
N PHE A 475 -3.37 -16.69 -5.03
CA PHE A 475 -4.18 -16.17 -3.94
C PHE A 475 -5.27 -17.12 -3.43
N VAL A 476 -5.61 -18.18 -4.18
CA VAL A 476 -6.44 -19.28 -3.69
C VAL A 476 -5.59 -20.30 -2.93
N TRP A 477 -4.40 -20.63 -3.44
CA TRP A 477 -3.52 -21.64 -2.87
C TRP A 477 -2.86 -21.22 -1.56
N ALA A 478 -2.40 -19.97 -1.48
CA ALA A 478 -1.68 -19.45 -0.31
C ALA A 478 -2.43 -19.63 1.04
N PRO A 479 -3.71 -19.21 1.17
CA PRO A 479 -4.43 -19.38 2.43
C PRO A 479 -4.74 -20.85 2.76
N LEU A 480 -4.94 -21.71 1.75
CA LEU A 480 -5.12 -23.16 1.96
C LEU A 480 -3.86 -23.80 2.53
N ARG A 481 -2.69 -23.39 2.03
CA ARG A 481 -1.40 -23.84 2.56
C ARG A 481 -1.14 -23.30 3.97
N GLN A 482 -1.61 -22.09 4.28
CA GLN A 482 -1.41 -21.47 5.58
C GLN A 482 -2.24 -22.13 6.70
N TYR A 483 -3.37 -22.74 6.36
CA TYR A 483 -4.27 -23.41 7.30
C TYR A 483 -3.54 -24.54 8.08
N PRO A 484 -3.78 -24.71 9.40
CA PRO A 484 -4.77 -24.03 10.26
C PRO A 484 -4.38 -22.64 10.76
N GLY A 485 -3.20 -22.15 10.40
CA GLY A 485 -2.71 -20.81 10.76
C GLY A 485 -3.55 -19.68 10.18
N TRP A 486 -3.41 -18.50 10.79
CA TRP A 486 -4.17 -17.31 10.40
C TRP A 486 -3.78 -16.78 9.01
N SER A 487 -4.77 -16.32 8.25
CA SER A 487 -4.59 -15.57 7.00
C SER A 487 -5.69 -14.52 6.83
N VAL A 488 -5.46 -13.52 5.96
CA VAL A 488 -6.47 -12.51 5.62
C VAL A 488 -7.72 -13.14 5.02
N ALA A 489 -7.56 -14.18 4.18
CA ALA A 489 -8.70 -14.89 3.59
C ALA A 489 -9.52 -15.63 4.64
N LEU A 490 -8.86 -16.33 5.57
CA LEU A 490 -9.54 -17.00 6.68
C LEU A 490 -10.27 -16.00 7.59
N SER A 491 -9.70 -14.82 7.80
CA SER A 491 -10.36 -13.74 8.55
C SER A 491 -11.65 -13.28 7.89
N ALA A 492 -11.66 -13.16 6.56
CA ALA A 492 -12.84 -12.79 5.81
C ALA A 492 -13.94 -13.85 5.92
N VAL A 493 -13.58 -15.14 5.88
CA VAL A 493 -14.53 -16.25 6.09
C VAL A 493 -15.09 -16.23 7.51
N ARG A 494 -14.24 -16.08 8.53
CA ARG A 494 -14.66 -16.01 9.93
C ARG A 494 -15.54 -14.80 10.24
N THR A 495 -15.33 -13.69 9.54
CA THR A 495 -16.21 -12.52 9.63
C THR A 495 -17.64 -12.84 9.22
N MET A 496 -17.85 -13.74 8.25
CA MET A 496 -19.19 -14.22 7.84
C MET A 496 -19.80 -15.20 8.86
N GLN A 497 -19.02 -15.63 9.85
CA GLN A 497 -19.40 -16.54 10.94
C GLN A 497 -19.44 -15.80 12.28
N ASP A 498 -19.72 -14.49 12.25
CA ASP A 498 -19.81 -13.60 13.42
C ASP A 498 -18.52 -13.46 14.25
N ASP A 499 -17.35 -13.72 13.64
CA ASP A 499 -16.02 -13.45 14.22
C ASP A 499 -15.27 -12.38 13.38
N PRO A 500 -15.72 -11.11 13.40
CA PRO A 500 -15.12 -10.02 12.63
C PRO A 500 -13.72 -9.62 13.10
N CYS A 501 -13.30 -10.14 14.27
CA CYS A 501 -12.04 -9.85 14.92
C CYS A 501 -11.14 -11.08 15.05
N SER A 502 -11.28 -12.02 14.12
CA SER A 502 -10.58 -13.29 14.14
C SER A 502 -9.07 -13.17 14.41
N LEU A 503 -8.37 -12.15 13.90
CA LEU A 503 -6.96 -11.92 14.19
C LEU A 503 -6.68 -11.81 15.70
N ALA A 504 -7.53 -11.09 16.46
CA ALA A 504 -7.40 -10.97 17.91
C ALA A 504 -7.58 -12.32 18.62
N GLY A 505 -8.40 -13.22 18.06
CA GLY A 505 -8.60 -14.58 18.58
C GLY A 505 -7.41 -15.51 18.31
N TYR A 506 -6.68 -15.30 17.21
CA TYR A 506 -5.43 -16.03 16.93
C TYR A 506 -4.22 -15.43 17.66
N ALA A 507 -4.25 -14.12 17.92
CA ALA A 507 -3.16 -13.43 18.60
C ALA A 507 -3.16 -13.74 20.09
N GLN A 508 -1.99 -14.19 20.58
CA GLN A 508 -1.70 -14.35 21.99
C GLN A 508 -0.59 -13.40 22.40
N VAL A 509 -0.68 -12.90 23.62
CA VAL A 509 0.33 -12.08 24.29
C VAL A 509 0.74 -12.74 25.59
N LEU A 510 1.99 -12.55 25.98
CA LEU A 510 2.47 -13.02 27.26
C LEU A 510 2.11 -11.99 28.34
N VAL A 511 1.33 -12.41 29.33
CA VAL A 511 0.86 -11.55 30.44
C VAL A 511 1.24 -12.17 31.77
N ASP A 512 1.55 -11.32 32.74
CA ASP A 512 1.88 -11.71 34.10
C ASP A 512 0.82 -12.65 34.72
N THR A 513 1.27 -13.68 35.42
CA THR A 513 0.40 -14.53 36.25
C THR A 513 0.19 -13.93 37.64
N PRO A 514 -0.92 -14.23 38.33
CA PRO A 514 -1.14 -13.74 39.69
C PRO A 514 -0.02 -14.15 40.67
N ALA A 515 0.47 -15.38 40.56
CA ALA A 515 1.61 -15.85 41.33
C ALA A 515 2.92 -15.35 40.69
N GLN A 516 3.67 -14.53 41.42
CA GLN A 516 4.92 -13.91 40.98
C GLN A 516 6.11 -14.40 41.81
N PRO A 517 7.34 -14.36 41.26
CA PRO A 517 8.54 -14.73 42.01
C PRO A 517 8.78 -13.83 43.22
N VAL A 518 9.22 -14.43 44.33
CA VAL A 518 9.50 -13.72 45.60
C VAL A 518 11.00 -13.72 45.86
N PRO A 519 11.63 -12.58 46.21
CA PRO A 519 13.05 -12.55 46.54
C PRO A 519 13.35 -13.40 47.78
N ILE A 520 14.43 -14.17 47.75
CA ILE A 520 14.94 -14.98 48.86
C ILE A 520 16.46 -14.76 49.00
N GLY A 521 16.97 -14.96 50.21
CA GLY A 521 18.41 -14.81 50.49
C GLY A 521 18.86 -13.35 50.65
N SER A 522 20.13 -13.10 50.34
CA SER A 522 20.78 -11.79 50.49
C SER A 522 20.35 -10.78 49.41
N ALA A 523 20.53 -9.49 49.72
CA ALA A 523 20.28 -8.39 48.77
C ALA A 523 21.15 -8.52 47.50
N ALA A 524 20.79 -7.74 46.46
CA ALA A 524 21.54 -7.70 45.21
C ALA A 524 23.01 -7.30 45.48
N ILE A 525 23.94 -8.01 44.85
CA ILE A 525 25.35 -7.64 44.84
C ILE A 525 25.56 -6.76 43.61
N THR A 526 26.05 -5.55 43.82
CA THR A 526 26.35 -4.57 42.78
C THR A 526 27.78 -4.09 42.91
N GLU A 527 28.56 -4.20 41.84
CA GLU A 527 29.93 -3.65 41.73
C GLU A 527 30.01 -2.68 40.56
N GLY A 528 30.99 -1.78 40.59
CA GLY A 528 31.12 -0.69 39.61
C GLY A 528 29.99 0.31 39.79
N GLY A 529 29.37 0.75 38.69
CA GLY A 529 28.27 1.72 38.78
C GLY A 529 26.86 1.16 38.69
N PHE A 530 26.64 -0.15 38.87
CA PHE A 530 25.28 -0.68 39.05
C PHE A 530 24.65 -0.18 40.36
N ALA A 531 23.40 0.28 40.29
CA ALA A 531 22.61 0.67 41.44
C ALA A 531 21.13 0.30 41.27
N ALA A 532 20.42 0.16 42.38
CA ALA A 532 18.96 0.01 42.36
C ALA A 532 18.29 1.35 42.02
N ALA A 533 17.25 1.31 41.18
CA ALA A 533 16.51 2.50 40.74
C ALA A 533 15.92 3.33 41.89
N ALA A 534 15.60 2.67 43.02
CA ALA A 534 15.11 3.32 44.23
C ALA A 534 16.17 4.20 44.93
N ARG A 535 17.46 3.95 44.68
CA ARG A 535 18.58 4.72 45.23
C ARG A 535 19.09 5.75 44.22
N ARG A 536 19.11 5.39 42.95
CA ARG A 536 19.48 6.25 41.82
C ARG A 536 18.41 6.08 40.75
N PRO A 537 17.51 7.04 40.52
CA PRO A 537 16.52 6.95 39.45
C PRO A 537 17.19 6.77 38.09
N LEU A 538 16.46 6.16 37.14
CA LEU A 538 16.90 6.10 35.75
C LEU A 538 17.04 7.52 35.17
N PRO A 539 18.06 7.78 34.32
CA PRO A 539 18.16 9.02 33.57
C PRO A 539 16.99 9.12 32.61
N GLU A 540 16.28 10.25 32.64
CA GLU A 540 14.96 10.45 32.01
C GLU A 540 13.91 9.50 32.65
N PRO A 541 12.75 9.98 33.12
CA PRO A 541 11.79 9.12 33.81
C PRO A 541 11.19 8.12 32.82
N VAL A 542 11.82 6.95 32.68
CA VAL A 542 11.24 5.80 31.99
C VAL A 542 10.55 4.95 33.05
N PRO A 543 9.21 5.06 33.27
CA PRO A 543 8.47 4.23 34.19
C PRO A 543 8.89 2.77 34.12
N ALA A 544 8.99 2.13 35.30
CA ALA A 544 9.23 0.70 35.35
C ALA A 544 8.13 -0.03 34.56
N PRO A 545 8.46 -1.13 33.85
CA PRO A 545 7.53 -1.76 32.92
C PRO A 545 6.21 -2.16 33.57
N THR A 546 6.22 -2.43 34.87
CA THR A 546 5.03 -2.52 35.71
C THR A 546 5.29 -1.79 37.03
N PRO A 547 4.32 -1.03 37.58
CA PRO A 547 4.47 -0.38 38.87
C PRO A 547 4.94 -1.34 39.96
N GLY A 548 5.86 -0.89 40.81
CA GLY A 548 6.44 -1.69 41.90
C GLY A 548 7.49 -2.73 41.49
N THR A 549 7.84 -2.83 40.20
CA THR A 549 8.95 -3.68 39.73
C THR A 549 10.27 -3.12 40.23
N ARG A 550 11.08 -3.91 40.93
CA ARG A 550 12.46 -3.52 41.25
C ARG A 550 13.31 -3.52 39.99
N VAL A 551 14.07 -2.45 39.81
CA VAL A 551 14.95 -2.23 38.66
C VAL A 551 16.35 -1.91 39.16
N TRP A 552 17.35 -2.41 38.43
CA TRP A 552 18.77 -2.11 38.61
C TRP A 552 19.34 -1.61 37.29
N HIS A 553 20.24 -0.63 37.34
CA HIS A 553 20.87 -0.06 36.14
C HIS A 553 22.28 0.45 36.44
N ASP A 554 23.11 0.58 35.41
CA ASP A 554 24.45 1.18 35.49
C ASP A 554 24.52 2.61 34.95
N ALA A 555 23.49 3.11 34.25
CA ALA A 555 23.50 4.43 33.62
C ALA A 555 23.95 5.61 34.52
N VAL A 556 24.85 6.45 33.99
CA VAL A 556 25.37 7.67 34.63
C VAL A 556 25.28 8.85 33.67
N ASN A 557 24.68 9.96 34.12
CA ASN A 557 24.71 11.24 33.39
C ASN A 557 26.08 11.91 33.59
N THR A 558 26.76 12.31 32.51
CA THR A 558 28.13 12.84 32.57
C THR A 558 28.23 14.36 32.65
N ALA A 559 27.14 15.11 32.50
CA ALA A 559 27.19 16.57 32.60
C ALA A 559 26.08 17.14 33.48
N VAL A 560 26.48 17.81 34.56
CA VAL A 560 25.58 18.66 35.34
C VAL A 560 25.16 19.84 34.45
N GLY A 561 23.89 19.85 34.02
CA GLY A 561 23.32 20.92 33.20
C GLY A 561 23.23 20.68 31.69
N SER A 562 23.46 19.45 31.20
CA SER A 562 23.22 19.11 29.79
C SER A 562 21.76 18.74 29.50
N ASP A 563 21.33 19.01 28.27
CA ASP A 563 20.03 18.68 27.72
C ASP A 563 19.85 17.14 27.64
N PRO A 564 18.83 16.56 28.29
CA PRO A 564 18.59 15.11 28.28
C PRO A 564 18.28 14.55 26.88
N ASP A 565 17.76 15.34 25.95
CA ASP A 565 17.37 14.85 24.61
C ASP A 565 18.58 14.66 23.67
N THR A 566 19.75 15.23 24.01
CA THR A 566 20.92 15.27 23.12
C THR A 566 22.23 14.81 23.77
N SER A 567 22.23 14.49 25.06
CA SER A 567 23.45 14.08 25.79
C SER A 567 23.65 12.57 25.85
N SER A 568 24.90 12.12 25.71
CA SER A 568 25.28 10.71 25.74
C SER A 568 25.34 10.16 27.18
N LEU A 569 24.70 9.02 27.41
CA LEU A 569 24.60 8.36 28.70
C LEU A 569 25.69 7.30 28.83
N THR A 570 26.69 7.52 29.68
CA THR A 570 27.82 6.57 29.80
C THR A 570 27.53 5.43 30.79
N SER A 571 28.10 4.25 30.53
CA SER A 571 28.13 3.13 31.47
C SER A 571 29.49 3.03 32.17
N PRO A 572 29.54 3.00 33.51
CA PRO A 572 30.65 2.43 34.25
C PRO A 572 30.56 0.89 34.21
N VAL A 573 31.63 0.22 33.76
CA VAL A 573 31.82 -1.24 33.87
C VAL A 573 31.40 -1.73 35.26
N GLY A 574 30.65 -2.82 35.29
CA GLY A 574 30.06 -3.30 36.54
C GLY A 574 29.46 -4.70 36.49
N LEU A 575 29.17 -5.20 37.69
CA LEU A 575 28.55 -6.50 37.92
C LEU A 575 27.26 -6.29 38.71
N LEU A 576 26.18 -6.91 38.25
CA LEU A 576 24.94 -7.08 39.01
C LEU A 576 24.68 -8.57 39.21
N VAL A 577 24.55 -9.00 40.45
CA VAL A 577 23.97 -10.29 40.83
C VAL A 577 22.71 -10.02 41.65
N THR A 578 21.56 -10.25 41.05
CA THR A 578 20.28 -10.10 41.75
C THR A 578 20.11 -11.16 42.86
N PRO A 579 19.22 -10.93 43.86
CA PRO A 579 18.83 -11.99 44.79
C PRO A 579 18.27 -13.20 44.04
N TRP A 580 18.23 -14.35 44.72
CA TRP A 580 17.42 -15.45 44.22
C TRP A 580 15.95 -15.07 44.28
N PHE A 581 15.18 -15.47 43.28
CA PHE A 581 13.73 -15.33 43.25
C PHE A 581 13.10 -16.72 43.25
N ALA A 582 12.41 -17.08 44.33
CA ALA A 582 11.66 -18.32 44.45
C ALA A 582 10.51 -18.34 43.44
N LEU A 583 10.43 -19.41 42.64
CA LEU A 583 9.35 -19.61 41.69
C LEU A 583 8.19 -20.38 42.35
N PRO A 584 6.96 -19.83 42.36
CA PRO A 584 5.81 -20.57 42.86
C PRO A 584 5.53 -21.83 42.01
N PRO A 585 5.15 -22.97 42.64
CA PRO A 585 4.92 -24.23 41.95
C PRO A 585 3.73 -24.20 40.99
N ASP A 586 2.74 -23.34 41.23
CA ASP A 586 1.54 -23.14 40.39
C ASP A 586 1.62 -21.89 39.50
N GLY A 587 2.80 -21.26 39.41
CA GLY A 587 2.98 -20.04 38.61
C GLY A 587 3.05 -20.29 37.10
N GLY A 588 3.12 -19.20 36.32
CA GLY A 588 3.26 -19.25 34.85
C GLY A 588 4.43 -20.11 34.35
N THR A 589 4.38 -20.50 33.08
CA THR A 589 5.37 -21.39 32.45
C THR A 589 6.54 -20.65 31.81
N THR A 590 6.47 -19.32 31.76
CA THR A 590 7.46 -18.48 31.09
C THR A 590 7.89 -17.36 32.03
N LEU A 591 9.20 -17.12 32.08
CA LEU A 591 9.80 -16.01 32.81
C LEU A 591 9.98 -14.82 31.86
N LEU A 592 9.52 -13.65 32.29
CA LEU A 592 9.74 -12.36 31.65
C LEU A 592 10.82 -11.60 32.41
N ILE A 593 11.84 -11.13 31.70
CA ILE A 593 12.92 -10.33 32.26
C ILE A 593 12.89 -8.99 31.53
N PRO A 594 12.42 -7.92 32.18
CA PRO A 594 12.42 -6.60 31.57
C PRO A 594 13.84 -6.08 31.37
N LEU A 595 14.13 -5.60 30.17
CA LEU A 595 15.42 -5.06 29.76
C LEU A 595 15.24 -3.69 29.10
N LEU A 596 16.19 -2.80 29.35
CA LEU A 596 16.30 -1.46 28.76
C LEU A 596 17.78 -1.20 28.45
N GLY A 597 18.09 -0.52 27.35
CA GLY A 597 19.48 -0.20 26.96
C GLY A 597 20.35 -1.39 26.50
N ALA A 598 20.04 -2.63 26.92
CA ALA A 598 20.89 -3.80 26.74
C ALA A 598 21.34 -4.06 25.29
N ARG A 599 22.60 -4.47 25.11
CA ARG A 599 23.26 -4.69 23.80
C ARG A 599 23.92 -6.07 23.71
N ALA A 600 24.07 -6.57 22.48
CA ALA A 600 24.58 -7.91 22.21
C ALA A 600 25.99 -8.20 22.76
N ALA A 601 26.82 -7.16 22.96
CA ALA A 601 28.16 -7.29 23.53
C ALA A 601 28.16 -7.49 25.07
N GLN A 602 27.08 -7.11 25.75
CA GLN A 602 26.95 -7.25 27.20
C GLN A 602 26.56 -8.68 27.57
N GLN A 603 27.06 -9.16 28.71
CA GLN A 603 26.77 -10.53 29.16
C GLN A 603 25.63 -10.53 30.17
N LEU A 604 24.44 -10.89 29.70
CA LEU A 604 23.26 -11.10 30.54
C LEU A 604 22.99 -12.60 30.68
N THR A 605 23.01 -13.11 31.90
CA THR A 605 22.84 -14.53 32.20
C THR A 605 21.71 -14.72 33.20
N LEU A 606 20.82 -15.66 32.93
CA LEU A 606 19.83 -16.17 33.86
C LEU A 606 20.35 -17.46 34.47
N GLU A 607 20.63 -17.45 35.76
CA GLU A 607 20.98 -18.64 36.53
C GLU A 607 19.73 -19.21 37.20
N TYR A 608 19.65 -20.53 37.29
CA TYR A 608 18.54 -21.22 37.92
C TYR A 608 19.01 -22.31 38.88
N ALA A 609 18.17 -22.62 39.86
CA ALA A 609 18.33 -23.73 40.79
C ALA A 609 17.11 -24.65 40.73
N THR A 610 17.28 -25.92 41.08
CA THR A 610 16.21 -26.93 41.16
C THR A 610 15.87 -27.33 42.59
N THR A 611 16.72 -26.97 43.56
CA THR A 611 16.50 -27.18 45.00
C THR A 611 16.04 -25.90 45.66
N ALA A 612 15.07 -26.00 46.58
CA ALA A 612 14.62 -24.86 47.36
C ALA A 612 15.63 -24.53 48.47
N GLY A 613 15.80 -23.24 48.77
CA GLY A 613 16.69 -22.76 49.82
C GLY A 613 16.88 -21.25 49.74
N LEU A 614 17.43 -20.63 50.79
CA LEU A 614 17.70 -19.20 50.80
C LEU A 614 18.88 -18.81 49.89
N ASN A 615 19.88 -19.69 49.76
CA ASN A 615 21.03 -19.53 48.86
C ASN A 615 21.30 -20.86 48.14
N PRO A 616 20.44 -21.25 47.20
CA PRO A 616 20.58 -22.53 46.52
C PRO A 616 21.80 -22.55 45.58
N ALA A 617 22.34 -23.75 45.35
CA ALA A 617 23.42 -23.94 44.38
C ALA A 617 22.91 -23.76 42.95
N VAL A 618 23.73 -23.16 42.09
CA VAL A 618 23.40 -22.97 40.67
C VAL A 618 23.33 -24.35 40.00
N ALA A 619 22.15 -24.73 39.51
CA ALA A 619 21.94 -25.97 38.78
C ALA A 619 22.29 -25.81 37.29
N GLY A 620 22.13 -24.60 36.75
CA GLY A 620 22.52 -24.27 35.39
C GLY A 620 22.28 -22.79 35.08
N SER A 621 22.58 -22.39 33.85
CA SER A 621 22.39 -21.01 33.39
C SER A 621 22.09 -20.95 31.90
N THR A 622 21.47 -19.84 31.46
CA THR A 622 21.25 -19.52 30.05
C THR A 622 21.58 -18.06 29.79
N SER A 623 22.15 -17.77 28.63
CA SER A 623 22.34 -16.38 28.21
C SER A 623 21.02 -15.77 27.75
N LEU A 624 20.75 -14.55 28.19
CA LEU A 624 19.68 -13.69 27.67
C LEU A 624 20.27 -12.90 26.52
N ARG A 625 19.72 -13.07 25.32
CA ARG A 625 20.18 -12.32 24.14
C ARG A 625 19.33 -11.06 24.00
N PRO A 626 19.94 -9.86 24.09
CA PRO A 626 19.24 -8.63 23.78
C PRO A 626 18.74 -8.62 22.34
N ASP A 627 17.55 -8.07 22.10
CA ASP A 627 17.04 -7.85 20.75
C ASP A 627 17.68 -6.55 20.21
N PRO A 628 18.60 -6.62 19.22
CA PRO A 628 19.27 -5.42 18.70
C PRO A 628 18.30 -4.48 17.96
N ALA A 629 17.10 -4.95 17.60
CA ALA A 629 16.10 -4.12 16.92
C ALA A 629 15.31 -3.20 17.86
N GLU A 630 15.49 -3.32 19.18
CA GLU A 630 14.78 -2.49 20.16
C GLU A 630 15.52 -1.16 20.44
N PRO A 631 14.80 -0.02 20.44
CA PRO A 631 15.37 1.27 20.84
C PRO A 631 15.95 1.22 22.26
N ARG A 632 17.02 1.98 22.52
CA ARG A 632 17.67 2.03 23.85
C ARG A 632 16.76 2.56 24.95
N THR A 633 15.86 3.47 24.57
CA THR A 633 14.92 4.18 25.43
C THR A 633 13.61 3.40 25.64
N GLN A 634 13.45 2.23 25.03
CA GLN A 634 12.22 1.44 25.10
C GLN A 634 12.41 0.15 25.90
N TRP A 635 11.50 -0.09 26.85
CA TRP A 635 11.45 -1.36 27.57
C TRP A 635 10.97 -2.48 26.66
N TYR A 636 11.70 -3.59 26.68
CA TYR A 636 11.23 -4.86 26.13
C TYR A 636 11.43 -5.98 27.15
N GLN A 637 10.80 -7.14 26.91
CA GLN A 637 10.83 -8.25 27.85
C GLN A 637 11.40 -9.50 27.19
N ALA A 638 12.55 -9.96 27.70
CA ALA A 638 13.11 -11.25 27.30
C ALA A 638 12.24 -12.37 27.89
N ALA A 639 11.74 -13.24 27.02
CA ALA A 639 10.90 -14.38 27.40
C ALA A 639 11.71 -15.67 27.43
N VAL A 640 11.75 -16.33 28.58
CA VAL A 640 12.44 -17.61 28.78
C VAL A 640 11.44 -18.65 29.26
N ALA A 641 11.16 -19.65 28.43
CA ALA A 641 10.28 -20.76 28.81
C ALA A 641 11.00 -21.64 29.85
N LEU A 642 10.33 -21.93 30.97
CA LEU A 642 10.95 -22.63 32.10
C LEU A 642 11.32 -24.08 31.75
N ASP A 643 10.58 -24.70 30.85
CA ASP A 643 10.82 -26.06 30.32
C ASP A 643 12.09 -26.15 29.45
N ARG A 644 12.55 -25.02 28.91
CA ARG A 644 13.84 -24.93 28.20
C ARG A 644 15.03 -24.81 29.12
N LEU A 645 14.84 -24.37 30.36
CA LEU A 645 15.92 -24.25 31.34
C LEU A 645 16.32 -25.63 31.88
N SER A 646 15.34 -26.43 32.29
CA SER A 646 15.56 -27.77 32.83
C SER A 646 14.32 -28.64 32.68
N LYS A 647 14.52 -29.96 32.64
CA LYS A 647 13.42 -30.95 32.61
C LYS A 647 12.55 -30.89 33.86
N GLN A 648 13.16 -30.62 35.02
CA GLN A 648 12.46 -30.32 36.26
C GLN A 648 12.20 -28.82 36.33
N ARG A 649 11.02 -28.39 36.78
CA ARG A 649 10.71 -26.96 36.97
C ARG A 649 11.73 -26.35 37.96
N PRO A 650 12.40 -25.24 37.60
CA PRO A 650 13.31 -24.57 38.54
C PRO A 650 12.58 -24.11 39.81
N SER A 651 13.24 -24.22 40.95
CA SER A 651 12.76 -23.74 42.26
C SER A 651 12.99 -22.24 42.43
N SER A 652 14.08 -21.72 41.86
CA SER A 652 14.43 -20.31 41.92
C SER A 652 15.32 -19.87 40.76
N VAL A 653 15.30 -18.58 40.47
CA VAL A 653 16.11 -17.96 39.41
C VAL A 653 16.80 -16.70 39.89
N ARG A 654 17.91 -16.31 39.29
CA ARG A 654 18.52 -14.99 39.46
C ARG A 654 19.15 -14.51 38.16
N VAL A 655 19.15 -13.20 37.96
CA VAL A 655 19.84 -12.56 36.84
C VAL A 655 21.22 -12.11 37.29
N VAL A 656 22.22 -12.41 36.45
CA VAL A 656 23.61 -12.00 36.56
C VAL A 656 23.96 -11.18 35.31
N VAL A 657 24.39 -9.95 35.50
CA VAL A 657 24.78 -9.05 34.42
C VAL A 657 26.23 -8.63 34.60
N ARG A 658 27.02 -8.77 33.55
CA ARG A 658 28.39 -8.25 33.47
C ARG A 658 28.47 -7.28 32.29
N ASP A 659 28.70 -6.02 32.59
CA ASP A 659 29.01 -5.00 31.60
C ASP A 659 30.51 -4.68 31.66
N TRP A 660 31.20 -4.86 30.54
CA TRP A 660 32.63 -4.64 30.35
C TRP A 660 32.92 -3.59 29.25
N MET A 661 31.88 -2.93 28.73
CA MET A 661 31.97 -1.95 27.65
C MET A 661 32.37 -0.56 28.17
N VAL A 662 33.66 -0.23 28.07
CA VAL A 662 34.21 1.11 28.43
C VAL A 662 34.15 2.13 27.28
N THR A 663 34.05 1.67 26.03
CA THR A 663 34.48 2.47 24.85
C THR A 663 33.38 3.24 24.12
N ASP A 664 32.10 2.95 24.36
CA ASP A 664 31.00 3.69 23.74
C ASP A 664 30.37 4.60 24.79
N ALA A 665 30.26 5.90 24.49
CA ALA A 665 29.67 6.88 25.41
C ALA A 665 28.18 6.61 25.74
N ASP A 666 27.58 5.55 25.17
CA ASP A 666 26.17 5.17 25.25
C ASP A 666 25.95 3.66 25.59
N SER A 667 26.82 3.04 26.39
CA SER A 667 26.82 1.59 26.66
C SER A 667 26.00 1.12 27.87
N TRP A 668 25.09 1.91 28.44
CA TRP A 668 24.37 1.53 29.67
C TRP A 668 23.23 0.51 29.47
N LEU A 669 22.79 -0.13 30.56
CA LEU A 669 21.63 -1.02 30.59
C LEU A 669 20.85 -0.95 31.91
N ALA A 670 19.56 -1.32 31.86
CA ALA A 670 18.75 -1.61 33.04
C ALA A 670 18.06 -2.97 32.94
N VAL A 671 17.91 -3.62 34.10
CA VAL A 671 17.24 -4.92 34.26
C VAL A 671 16.19 -4.82 35.35
N GLY A 672 14.97 -5.27 35.02
CA GLY A 672 13.89 -5.43 35.98
C GLY A 672 13.91 -6.81 36.65
N GLN A 673 13.28 -6.91 37.82
CA GLN A 673 13.12 -8.20 38.50
C GLN A 673 12.37 -9.20 37.60
N PRO A 674 12.74 -10.50 37.63
CA PRO A 674 12.04 -11.52 36.85
C PRO A 674 10.57 -11.65 37.25
N ARG A 675 9.71 -11.85 36.25
CA ARG A 675 8.25 -11.98 36.41
C ARG A 675 7.76 -13.27 35.77
N LEU A 676 6.75 -13.92 36.35
CA LEU A 676 6.12 -15.09 35.74
C LEU A 676 4.95 -14.69 34.89
N ALA A 677 4.84 -15.31 33.72
CA ALA A 677 3.83 -15.00 32.73
C ALA A 677 3.32 -16.24 32.00
N GLY A 678 2.16 -16.08 31.37
CA GLY A 678 1.51 -17.10 30.57
C GLY A 678 0.91 -16.51 29.30
N TRP A 679 0.79 -17.34 28.25
CA TRP A 679 0.15 -16.95 27.01
C TRP A 679 -1.35 -16.76 27.22
N ARG A 680 -1.86 -15.58 26.90
CA ARG A 680 -3.28 -15.22 26.97
C ARG A 680 -3.73 -14.62 25.65
N PRO A 681 -5.03 -14.69 25.30
CA PRO A 681 -5.55 -14.01 24.11
C PRO A 681 -5.27 -12.50 24.15
N LEU A 682 -5.08 -11.88 22.98
CA LEU A 682 -4.84 -10.43 22.85
C LEU A 682 -5.90 -9.59 23.56
N THR A 683 -7.15 -10.07 23.58
CA THR A 683 -8.27 -9.42 24.26
C THR A 683 -8.06 -9.23 25.77
N THR A 684 -7.15 -9.97 26.39
CA THR A 684 -6.80 -9.80 27.82
C THR A 684 -6.24 -8.42 28.12
N VAL A 685 -5.53 -7.80 27.17
CA VAL A 685 -4.94 -6.47 27.34
C VAL A 685 -5.69 -5.39 26.57
N THR A 686 -6.49 -5.75 25.55
CA THR A 686 -7.19 -4.78 24.70
C THR A 686 -8.68 -4.62 25.02
N ALA A 687 -9.32 -5.56 25.72
CA ALA A 687 -10.75 -5.48 25.99
C ALA A 687 -11.07 -4.26 26.87
N ARG A 688 -11.98 -3.40 26.39
CA ARG A 688 -12.45 -2.18 27.06
C ARG A 688 -11.35 -1.14 27.34
N GLN A 689 -10.21 -1.24 26.64
CA GLN A 689 -9.15 -0.25 26.72
C GLN A 689 -9.05 0.52 25.41
N PRO A 690 -8.70 1.82 25.43
CA PRO A 690 -8.34 2.54 24.23
C PRO A 690 -7.07 1.94 23.63
N VAL A 691 -7.12 1.54 22.36
CA VAL A 691 -6.02 0.90 21.64
C VAL A 691 -5.62 1.76 20.45
N TYR A 692 -4.33 2.00 20.28
CA TYR A 692 -3.80 2.48 19.00
C TYR A 692 -3.45 1.28 18.14
N VAL A 693 -4.23 1.03 17.10
CA VAL A 693 -3.88 0.07 16.05
C VAL A 693 -3.31 0.85 14.87
N ASP A 694 -2.18 0.41 14.33
CA ASP A 694 -1.55 1.06 13.19
C ASP A 694 -2.42 0.98 11.92
N GLN A 695 -2.14 1.85 10.96
CA GLN A 695 -2.91 1.99 9.71
C GLN A 695 -2.91 0.74 8.81
N LEU A 696 -1.96 -0.19 8.96
CA LEU A 696 -1.90 -1.44 8.20
C LEU A 696 -2.75 -2.54 8.85
N THR A 697 -2.84 -2.56 10.18
CA THR A 697 -3.53 -3.62 10.94
C THR A 697 -4.97 -3.26 11.30
N ALA A 698 -5.31 -1.99 11.42
CA ALA A 698 -6.59 -1.53 11.97
C ALA A 698 -7.84 -2.13 11.29
N ALA A 699 -7.78 -2.35 9.97
CA ALA A 699 -8.89 -2.94 9.24
C ALA A 699 -9.15 -4.42 9.61
N LEU A 700 -8.14 -5.13 10.13
CA LEU A 700 -8.22 -6.53 10.56
C LEU A 700 -8.69 -6.69 12.02
N LEU A 701 -8.72 -5.59 12.77
CA LEU A 701 -9.09 -5.55 14.19
C LEU A 701 -10.24 -4.55 14.45
N PRO A 702 -11.36 -4.66 13.72
CA PRO A 702 -12.44 -3.67 13.78
C PRO A 702 -13.15 -3.60 15.14
N CYS A 703 -13.10 -4.67 15.95
CA CYS A 703 -13.72 -4.72 17.27
C CYS A 703 -12.95 -3.97 18.36
N LEU A 704 -11.67 -3.62 18.12
CA LEU A 704 -10.90 -2.90 19.12
C LEU A 704 -11.38 -1.45 19.22
N ASP A 705 -11.31 -0.89 20.43
CA ASP A 705 -11.65 0.50 20.74
C ASP A 705 -10.49 1.40 20.28
N GLN A 706 -10.42 1.61 18.95
CA GLN A 706 -9.40 2.41 18.30
C GLN A 706 -9.42 3.85 18.81
N VAL A 707 -8.27 4.37 19.25
CA VAL A 707 -8.14 5.78 19.61
C VAL A 707 -8.38 6.70 18.42
N GLY A 708 -8.91 7.88 18.72
CA GLY A 708 -9.19 8.92 17.75
C GLY A 708 -9.12 10.30 18.40
N VAL A 709 -9.31 11.32 17.56
CA VAL A 709 -9.33 12.72 17.97
C VAL A 709 -10.77 13.18 18.06
N GLU A 710 -11.14 13.72 19.21
CA GLU A 710 -12.46 14.29 19.48
C GLU A 710 -12.29 15.69 20.07
N HIS A 711 -12.99 16.68 19.51
CA HIS A 711 -12.86 18.09 19.91
C HIS A 711 -11.41 18.63 19.91
N GLY A 712 -10.53 18.09 19.06
CA GLY A 712 -9.11 18.46 18.98
C GLY A 712 -8.22 17.79 20.03
N ILE A 713 -8.76 16.87 20.85
CA ILE A 713 -8.03 16.12 21.88
C ILE A 713 -7.87 14.68 21.41
N ALA A 714 -6.63 14.20 21.33
CA ALA A 714 -6.33 12.79 21.08
C ALA A 714 -6.56 11.95 22.34
N ARG A 715 -7.30 10.84 22.22
CA ARG A 715 -7.56 9.94 23.35
C ARG A 715 -6.32 9.09 23.63
N ALA A 716 -5.80 9.19 24.84
CA ALA A 716 -4.63 8.44 25.31
C ALA A 716 -4.78 6.90 25.14
N PRO A 717 -3.97 6.22 24.29
CA PRO A 717 -3.98 4.77 24.15
C PRO A 717 -3.33 4.07 25.35
N GLN A 718 -3.90 2.95 25.79
CA GLN A 718 -3.26 2.09 26.81
C GLN A 718 -2.48 0.92 26.21
N VAL A 719 -2.81 0.53 24.97
CA VAL A 719 -2.14 -0.54 24.24
C VAL A 719 -1.89 -0.09 22.82
N LEU A 720 -0.71 -0.38 22.30
CA LEU A 720 -0.36 -0.24 20.89
C LEU A 720 -0.37 -1.63 20.25
N VAL A 721 -1.06 -1.79 19.13
CA VAL A 721 -1.02 -2.99 18.30
C VAL A 721 -0.51 -2.57 16.94
N LEU A 722 0.76 -2.90 16.68
CA LEU A 722 1.47 -2.49 15.48
C LEU A 722 1.74 -3.70 14.59
N SER A 723 1.68 -3.52 13.28
CA SER A 723 2.17 -4.49 12.30
C SER A 723 3.64 -4.82 12.55
N ASP A 724 4.03 -6.07 12.34
CA ASP A 724 5.43 -6.50 12.41
C ASP A 724 5.62 -7.57 11.35
N GLU A 725 6.49 -7.33 10.40
CA GLU A 725 6.98 -8.36 9.47
C GLU A 725 8.48 -8.15 9.26
N GLY A 726 9.19 -7.59 10.26
CA GLY A 726 10.52 -7.03 10.05
C GLY A 726 10.50 -5.72 9.25
N PHE A 727 9.42 -4.94 9.39
CA PHE A 727 9.42 -3.54 8.98
C PHE A 727 10.14 -2.71 10.04
N GLY A 728 10.90 -1.70 9.62
CA GLY A 728 11.37 -0.65 10.53
C GLY A 728 10.19 0.14 11.12
N ARG A 729 10.37 0.74 12.30
CA ARG A 729 9.30 1.46 12.98
C ARG A 729 8.82 2.74 12.30
N GLY A 730 9.61 3.35 11.41
CA GLY A 730 9.30 4.67 10.84
C GLY A 730 7.92 4.80 10.18
N PHE A 731 7.41 3.78 9.47
CA PHE A 731 6.05 3.88 8.92
C PHE A 731 4.97 3.65 9.98
N LEU A 732 5.25 2.86 11.01
CA LEU A 732 4.28 2.51 12.06
C LEU A 732 4.15 3.60 13.12
N ASP A 733 5.22 4.38 13.31
CA ASP A 733 5.32 5.41 14.32
C ASP A 733 4.89 6.81 13.82
N LEU A 734 4.37 6.93 12.59
CA LEU A 734 3.88 8.21 12.03
C LEU A 734 2.89 8.94 12.95
N GLY A 735 2.12 8.19 13.75
CA GLY A 735 1.21 8.74 14.75
C GLY A 735 1.89 9.43 15.93
N PHE A 736 3.14 9.11 16.21
CA PHE A 736 3.90 9.59 17.37
C PHE A 736 5.01 10.59 17.01
N GLU A 737 5.27 10.77 15.71
CA GLU A 737 6.32 11.67 15.18
C GLU A 737 5.82 13.12 15.08
N LEU A 738 6.45 14.03 15.82
CA LEU A 738 6.15 15.46 15.72
C LEU A 738 6.47 16.01 14.32
N ASP A 739 7.59 15.57 13.73
CA ASP A 739 8.07 15.90 12.38
C ASP A 739 7.10 15.59 11.23
N ARG A 740 6.08 14.78 11.52
CA ARG A 740 5.00 14.42 10.58
C ARG A 740 3.64 14.95 11.01
N GLY A 741 3.56 15.63 12.16
CA GLY A 741 2.32 16.04 12.80
C GLY A 741 1.49 14.87 13.32
N GLY A 742 2.12 13.84 13.88
CA GLY A 742 1.44 12.68 14.45
C GLY A 742 0.32 13.07 15.43
N THR A 743 -0.81 12.36 15.38
CA THR A 743 -1.97 12.66 16.25
C THR A 743 -1.75 12.24 17.71
N GLU A 744 -0.83 11.33 17.97
CA GLU A 744 -0.51 10.73 19.28
C GLU A 744 0.86 11.20 19.82
N VAL A 745 1.41 12.31 19.31
CA VAL A 745 2.65 12.92 19.82
C VAL A 745 2.66 13.14 21.35
N PRO A 746 1.55 13.47 22.04
CA PRO A 746 1.56 13.56 23.49
C PRO A 746 1.99 12.26 24.20
N VAL A 747 1.76 11.10 23.58
CA VAL A 747 2.16 9.79 24.12
C VAL A 747 3.68 9.66 24.15
N SER A 748 4.38 10.08 23.10
CA SER A 748 5.85 10.01 23.06
C SER A 748 6.54 10.97 24.04
N ARG A 749 5.81 11.97 24.56
CA ARG A 749 6.33 12.96 25.53
C ARG A 749 6.09 12.61 27.00
N SER A 750 5.13 11.74 27.30
CA SER A 750 4.62 11.54 28.68
C SER A 750 4.38 10.08 29.05
N ALA A 751 4.80 9.17 28.17
CA ALA A 751 4.62 7.75 28.37
C ALA A 751 5.75 6.94 27.74
N THR A 752 5.87 5.72 28.23
CA THR A 752 6.78 4.71 27.67
C THR A 752 5.97 3.53 27.16
N ALA A 753 6.44 2.90 26.09
CA ALA A 753 5.82 1.71 25.55
C ALA A 753 6.63 0.46 25.91
N VAL A 754 6.01 -0.51 26.57
CA VAL A 754 6.63 -1.77 26.97
C VAL A 754 6.25 -2.86 25.98
N ARG A 755 7.21 -3.36 25.20
CA ARG A 755 6.95 -4.45 24.24
C ARG A 755 6.63 -5.75 24.98
N MET A 756 5.46 -6.32 24.69
CA MET A 756 5.01 -7.61 25.20
C MET A 756 5.25 -8.68 24.13
N PRO A 757 5.87 -9.83 24.48
CA PRO A 757 6.00 -10.94 23.56
C PRO A 757 4.63 -11.41 23.05
N SER A 758 4.50 -11.55 21.73
CA SER A 758 3.25 -11.92 21.07
C SER A 758 3.48 -13.05 20.06
N ARG A 759 2.42 -13.79 19.72
CA ARG A 759 2.43 -14.85 18.70
C ARG A 759 1.04 -15.10 18.11
N LEU A 760 0.97 -15.79 16.98
CA LEU A 760 -0.28 -16.34 16.44
C LEU A 760 -0.40 -17.83 16.81
N VAL A 761 -1.60 -18.30 17.16
CA VAL A 761 -1.90 -19.71 17.47
C VAL A 761 -3.30 -20.07 16.92
N PRO A 762 -3.52 -21.26 16.33
CA PRO A 762 -2.54 -22.28 15.98
C PRO A 762 -1.55 -21.80 14.92
N ASN A 763 -0.38 -22.43 14.89
CA ASN A 763 0.65 -22.14 13.91
C ASN A 763 0.27 -22.75 12.55
N GLY A 764 0.52 -22.00 11.47
CA GLY A 764 0.61 -22.55 10.12
C GLY A 764 2.07 -22.83 9.73
N PRO A 765 2.36 -22.96 8.43
CA PRO A 765 3.72 -22.80 7.91
C PRO A 765 4.40 -21.55 8.50
N PRO A 766 5.73 -21.58 8.73
CA PRO A 766 6.47 -20.44 9.24
C PRO A 766 6.20 -19.17 8.43
N THR A 767 5.93 -18.08 9.13
CA THR A 767 5.78 -16.74 8.54
C THR A 767 6.71 -15.78 9.23
N LEU A 768 6.89 -14.60 8.64
CA LEU A 768 7.40 -13.45 9.36
C LEU A 768 6.54 -13.20 10.63
N PRO A 769 7.03 -12.42 11.60
CA PRO A 769 6.23 -11.92 12.70
C PRO A 769 4.88 -11.38 12.22
N TRP A 770 3.91 -11.25 13.13
CA TRP A 770 2.59 -10.72 12.77
C TRP A 770 2.36 -9.30 13.28
N GLY A 771 2.91 -8.98 14.45
CA GLY A 771 2.65 -7.73 15.11
C GLY A 771 3.43 -7.57 16.39
N ARG A 772 3.64 -6.31 16.76
CA ARG A 772 4.11 -5.88 18.08
C ARG A 772 2.90 -5.50 18.90
N VAL A 773 2.89 -5.93 20.15
CA VAL A 773 1.90 -5.47 21.12
C VAL A 773 2.66 -4.79 22.24
N GLU A 774 2.32 -3.55 22.50
CA GLU A 774 3.04 -2.72 23.48
C GLU A 774 2.05 -2.16 24.47
N ARG A 775 2.39 -2.20 25.75
CA ARG A 775 1.60 -1.54 26.80
C ARG A 775 2.15 -0.15 27.03
N VAL A 776 1.29 0.84 27.03
CA VAL A 776 1.66 2.23 27.33
C VAL A 776 1.63 2.45 28.84
N VAL A 777 2.71 3.02 29.38
CA VAL A 777 2.85 3.35 30.80
C VAL A 777 3.09 4.85 30.89
N TYR A 778 2.07 5.57 31.35
CA TYR A 778 2.10 7.02 31.52
C TYR A 778 2.78 7.43 32.83
N GLU A 779 3.47 8.57 32.82
CA GLU A 779 4.02 9.20 34.01
C GLU A 779 2.94 9.76 34.94
N HIS A 780 1.83 10.19 34.37
CA HIS A 780 0.70 10.80 35.06
C HIS A 780 -0.63 10.11 34.71
N PRO A 781 -1.66 10.20 35.57
CA PRO A 781 -2.99 9.71 35.23
C PRO A 781 -3.54 10.39 33.97
N VAL A 782 -4.12 9.60 33.06
CA VAL A 782 -4.70 10.08 31.80
C VAL A 782 -6.19 10.40 31.94
N GLY A 783 -6.72 11.22 31.03
CA GLY A 783 -8.16 11.51 30.94
C GLY A 783 -8.71 12.50 31.98
N LEU A 784 -7.83 13.17 32.73
CA LEU A 784 -8.21 14.23 33.68
C LEU A 784 -8.29 15.58 32.97
N VAL A 785 -9.28 15.76 32.10
CA VAL A 785 -9.50 17.02 31.34
C VAL A 785 -10.88 17.59 31.66
N ASP A 786 -10.93 18.90 31.96
CA ASP A 786 -12.17 19.66 32.04
C ASP A 786 -12.43 20.36 30.69
N LEU A 787 -13.35 19.81 29.89
CA LEU A 787 -13.60 20.23 28.51
C LEU A 787 -14.85 21.11 28.43
N HIS A 788 -14.67 22.33 27.91
CA HIS A 788 -15.76 23.24 27.56
C HIS A 788 -15.83 23.39 26.04
N VAL A 789 -16.98 23.05 25.44
CA VAL A 789 -17.20 23.17 23.99
C VAL A 789 -18.23 24.26 23.73
N GLU A 790 -17.85 25.24 22.92
CA GLU A 790 -18.74 26.31 22.44
C GLU A 790 -18.91 26.25 20.92
N THR A 791 -20.03 26.79 20.43
CA THR A 791 -20.30 26.90 19.00
C THR A 791 -20.19 28.35 18.56
N VAL A 792 -19.27 28.62 17.63
CA VAL A 792 -19.06 29.96 17.07
C VAL A 792 -19.33 29.95 15.56
N ARG A 793 -20.11 30.92 15.09
CA ARG A 793 -20.34 31.10 13.65
C ARG A 793 -19.21 31.95 13.05
N ARG A 794 -18.55 31.43 12.02
CA ARG A 794 -17.48 32.12 11.28
C ARG A 794 -17.79 32.18 9.79
N SER A 795 -17.13 33.09 9.09
CA SER A 795 -17.17 33.14 7.63
C SER A 795 -16.39 31.95 7.05
N GLY A 796 -16.85 31.34 5.97
CA GLY A 796 -16.13 30.26 5.29
C GLY A 796 -14.79 30.68 4.65
N TRP A 797 -14.51 31.97 4.64
CA TRP A 797 -13.23 32.55 4.20
C TRP A 797 -12.23 32.73 5.36
N THR A 798 -12.68 32.57 6.61
CA THR A 798 -11.83 32.71 7.78
C THR A 798 -10.85 31.54 7.86
N ARG A 799 -9.56 31.82 7.68
CA ARG A 799 -8.48 30.86 7.92
C ARG A 799 -7.89 31.09 9.30
N MET A 800 -7.80 30.03 10.10
CA MET A 800 -7.20 30.05 11.43
C MET A 800 -5.66 30.11 11.34
N PRO A 801 -4.94 30.38 12.46
CA PRO A 801 -3.48 30.31 12.46
C PRO A 801 -2.97 28.98 11.90
N THR A 802 -1.92 29.08 11.09
CA THR A 802 -1.39 27.94 10.32
C THR A 802 -0.62 26.95 11.22
N LEU A 803 -0.86 25.66 11.04
CA LEU A 803 -0.10 24.55 11.62
C LEU A 803 1.16 24.23 10.79
N ALA A 804 1.19 24.69 9.54
CA ALA A 804 2.31 24.56 8.61
C ALA A 804 3.37 25.66 8.81
N ALA A 805 3.94 25.79 10.01
CA ALA A 805 4.94 26.80 10.31
C ALA A 805 5.99 26.31 11.31
N LYS A 806 7.23 26.81 11.14
CA LYS A 806 8.36 26.54 12.06
C LYS A 806 8.01 26.86 13.52
N SER A 807 7.25 27.92 13.77
CA SER A 807 6.85 28.35 15.12
C SER A 807 5.95 27.36 15.85
N TYR A 808 5.19 26.53 15.11
CA TYR A 808 4.34 25.50 15.69
C TYR A 808 5.12 24.21 15.95
N HIS A 809 6.13 23.95 15.10
CA HIS A 809 6.86 22.70 15.03
C HIS A 809 8.14 22.64 15.87
N GLY A 810 8.82 23.77 16.07
CA GLY A 810 10.02 23.89 16.91
C GLY A 810 11.35 23.45 16.26
N THR A 811 11.35 22.70 15.15
CA THR A 811 12.58 22.24 14.46
C THR A 811 12.69 22.73 13.00
N GLU A 812 13.91 23.09 12.59
CA GLU A 812 14.24 23.32 11.18
C GLU A 812 14.36 21.97 10.47
N LEU A 813 13.38 21.60 9.65
CA LEU A 813 13.58 20.56 8.65
C LEU A 813 14.68 21.06 7.70
N THR A 814 15.88 20.47 7.79
CA THR A 814 16.93 20.65 6.80
C THR A 814 16.39 20.06 5.49
N GLN A 815 16.20 20.95 4.51
CA GLN A 815 15.59 20.66 3.20
C GLN A 815 16.35 19.64 2.38
#